data_AF-A0A177CP53-F1
#
_entry.id   AF-A0A177CP53-F1
#
_cell.length_a   1.000
_cell.length_b   1.000
_cell.length_c   1.000
_cell.angle_alpha   90.00
_cell.angle_beta   90.00
_cell.angle_gamma   90.00
#
_symmetry.space_group_name_H-M   'P 1'
#
loop_
_entity.id
_entity.type
_entity.pdbx_description
1 polymer ?
#
loop_
_entity_poly.entity_id
_entity_poly.type
_entity_poly.pdbx_seq_one_letter_code
_entity_poly.pdbx_strand_id
1 'polypeptide(L)'
;MKGILKTSSAVLSVAGSVAASPVNGRSDIITFKGPFQVSSDSVHNVHIGYGDESFEGDVQVVYGACDMSGSHERHHELGSTFFRRDARPERLVWLVPDEAIHGGCLHAYSGSSLIGRSAPIAITRNFRKREDMSKISDWSGPWFDGVAYMQNKANNNSFVAVEKSKKIAIVGGGMSGLLTSHLLTSVGINDWHITESSQRIGGRIRTKYLANTTPDQYQYQEMGPMRFPVSTKYTDTNETLDINDHKMVFQLADTLNKLNGNGSSLTVNFIPWIQSSPNVPANSNGYRLPNGRIPSAAQIKANSSLVLPAAKPDDYDEEVVTKAEDALSAFYDETPERLRNASLNIYKAHKEAIERGLFHWSEAAYLRYHLNMSQDMVDYVAGSGSDPMWDLYDSVYFGATTWRTIDKGLESLPRAFYPHVQDKLTLGRKIDGIVYSNDTGKVTLTWRQNQFAMEPETEEYDYAVVAVPFSKVRTWSLPKYSSLLTRAIQTMNYAQSCKVSLRYKTRFWEHLDEPIIGGCGSVDIYGIGSVCYPSYQINSTGPGVILASYSSGTPARSLAALSTEDHVARVQRAMVEVHGDIAAEQFTGAFERQCWEVDEHQAGAWADPLLGQQDLYLPAYYKTEANTIFIGEHTSYTHAWIYSALDSAVRGTTQLLLDMGLVDEAKQIVEEWMGRWISL
;
A
#
# COMPACT_ATOMS: atom_id res chain seq x y z
N MET A 1 36.46 7.11 -63.23
CA MET A 1 35.93 8.47 -63.55
C MET A 1 35.83 9.22 -62.23
N LYS A 2 36.84 10.04 -61.91
CA LYS A 2 36.85 11.53 -62.01
C LYS A 2 35.95 12.17 -60.94
N GLY A 3 36.38 13.06 -60.04
CA GLY A 3 37.65 13.74 -59.77
C GLY A 3 37.48 14.59 -58.48
N ILE A 4 38.49 14.72 -57.62
CA ILE A 4 39.50 15.80 -57.56
C ILE A 4 39.01 17.11 -56.90
N LEU A 5 39.59 17.38 -55.71
CA LEU A 5 40.05 18.64 -55.07
C LEU A 5 39.66 20.03 -55.63
N LYS A 6 39.38 20.96 -54.70
CA LYS A 6 40.02 22.30 -54.46
C LYS A 6 39.31 23.04 -53.30
N THR A 7 39.90 23.23 -52.11
CA THR A 7 40.77 24.33 -51.60
C THR A 7 40.14 25.73 -51.45
N SER A 8 40.27 26.28 -50.22
CA SER A 8 40.48 27.69 -49.79
C SER A 8 39.59 28.02 -48.57
N SER A 9 40.00 28.70 -47.49
CA SER A 9 41.27 29.30 -47.06
C SER A 9 41.16 29.60 -45.56
N ALA A 10 42.32 29.72 -44.92
CA ALA A 10 42.53 29.94 -43.50
C ALA A 10 42.07 31.31 -42.97
N VAL A 11 41.70 31.35 -41.68
CA VAL A 11 42.09 32.41 -40.75
C VAL A 11 42.55 31.75 -39.45
N LEU A 12 43.85 31.81 -39.18
CA LEU A 12 44.47 31.49 -37.90
C LEU A 12 44.11 32.60 -36.89
N SER A 13 43.52 32.22 -35.77
CA SER A 13 43.64 32.97 -34.51
C SER A 13 44.39 32.09 -33.50
N VAL A 14 45.60 32.55 -33.18
CA VAL A 14 46.47 31.97 -32.15
C VAL A 14 45.86 32.32 -30.79
N ALA A 15 45.42 31.32 -30.03
CA ALA A 15 45.19 31.44 -28.60
C ALA A 15 46.09 30.43 -27.91
N GLY A 16 47.07 30.94 -27.15
CA GLY A 16 48.06 30.15 -26.43
C GLY A 16 47.39 29.22 -25.44
N SER A 17 47.64 27.93 -25.59
CA SER A 17 47.43 26.94 -24.55
C SER A 17 48.40 27.21 -23.40
N VAL A 18 47.92 27.91 -22.37
CA VAL A 18 48.55 27.87 -21.05
C VAL A 18 48.36 26.45 -20.55
N ALA A 19 49.42 25.65 -20.67
CA ALA A 19 49.53 24.38 -19.97
C ALA A 19 49.56 24.69 -18.46
N ALA A 20 48.42 24.56 -17.80
CA ALA A 20 48.38 24.45 -16.35
C ALA A 20 49.15 23.19 -15.97
N SER A 21 50.31 23.38 -15.34
CA SER A 21 51.07 22.29 -14.74
C SER A 21 50.21 21.57 -13.69
N PRO A 22 50.32 20.25 -13.53
CA PRO A 22 49.65 19.56 -12.45
C PRO A 22 50.26 20.07 -11.13
N VAL A 23 49.40 20.60 -10.25
CA VAL A 23 49.81 20.88 -8.87
C VAL A 23 50.13 19.53 -8.23
N ASN A 24 51.43 19.28 -8.05
CA ASN A 24 51.96 18.09 -7.42
C ASN A 24 51.73 18.15 -5.90
N GLY A 25 51.17 17.09 -5.31
CA GLY A 25 51.50 16.68 -3.94
C GLY A 25 50.64 17.18 -2.79
N ARG A 26 49.35 16.82 -2.76
CA ARG A 26 48.71 16.44 -1.49
C ARG A 26 48.23 15.01 -1.63
N SER A 27 48.76 14.11 -0.81
CA SER A 27 48.07 12.85 -0.54
C SER A 27 46.82 13.22 0.25
N ASP A 28 45.71 13.46 -0.45
CA ASP A 28 44.46 13.76 0.21
C ASP A 28 44.09 12.58 1.11
N ILE A 29 44.03 12.83 2.41
CA ILE A 29 43.64 11.84 3.43
C ILE A 29 42.23 11.32 3.10
N ILE A 30 41.38 12.22 2.61
CA ILE A 30 40.01 11.97 2.17
C ILE A 30 39.88 12.30 0.68
N THR A 31 39.35 11.38 -0.10
CA THR A 31 39.01 11.60 -1.52
C THR A 31 37.50 11.52 -1.71
N PHE A 32 36.95 12.30 -2.64
CA PHE A 32 35.54 12.23 -3.00
C PHE A 32 35.41 11.51 -4.35
N LYS A 33 34.58 10.46 -4.43
CA LYS A 33 34.42 9.63 -5.64
C LYS A 33 33.24 10.05 -6.54
N GLY A 34 32.43 11.00 -6.10
CA GLY A 34 31.23 11.47 -6.79
C GLY A 34 30.12 11.80 -5.81
N PRO A 35 29.05 12.47 -6.27
CA PRO A 35 28.72 12.74 -7.65
C PRO A 35 29.43 14.01 -8.15
N PHE A 36 29.98 13.99 -9.36
CA PHE A 36 30.54 15.19 -10.01
C PHE A 36 29.51 15.90 -10.90
N GLN A 37 28.29 15.38 -10.93
CA GLN A 37 27.12 16.02 -11.51
C GLN A 37 25.92 15.77 -10.59
N VAL A 38 25.27 16.84 -10.17
CA VAL A 38 24.08 16.81 -9.31
C VAL A 38 23.03 17.76 -9.87
N SER A 39 21.78 17.59 -9.43
CA SER A 39 20.73 18.58 -9.67
C SER A 39 20.62 19.53 -8.48
N SER A 40 20.07 20.73 -8.69
CA SER A 40 19.62 21.57 -7.58
C SER A 40 18.30 21.02 -7.02
N ASP A 41 18.03 21.26 -5.74
CA ASP A 41 16.82 20.80 -5.04
C ASP A 41 16.66 19.28 -5.10
N SER A 42 17.74 18.55 -4.78
CA SER A 42 17.80 17.09 -4.83
C SER A 42 18.68 16.48 -3.75
N VAL A 43 18.50 15.17 -3.50
CA VAL A 43 19.31 14.40 -2.54
C VAL A 43 20.28 13.48 -3.26
N HIS A 44 21.56 13.56 -2.88
CA HIS A 44 22.65 12.77 -3.45
C HIS A 44 23.56 12.18 -2.39
N ASN A 45 24.12 10.99 -2.65
CA ASN A 45 25.21 10.46 -1.84
C ASN A 45 26.55 10.94 -2.38
N VAL A 46 27.35 11.51 -1.48
CA VAL A 46 28.74 11.84 -1.71
C VAL A 46 29.60 10.69 -1.15
N HIS A 47 30.24 9.95 -2.04
CA HIS A 47 31.07 8.81 -1.67
C HIS A 47 32.47 9.25 -1.25
N ILE A 48 32.93 8.71 -0.12
CA ILE A 48 34.21 9.01 0.49
C ILE A 48 35.18 7.84 0.27
N GLY A 49 36.36 8.15 -0.24
CA GLY A 49 37.52 7.27 -0.24
C GLY A 49 38.57 7.75 0.76
N TYR A 50 39.46 6.86 1.17
CA TYR A 50 40.51 7.14 2.13
C TYR A 50 41.87 6.97 1.46
N GLY A 51 42.63 8.06 1.36
CA GLY A 51 44.02 8.01 0.93
C GLY A 51 44.97 7.57 2.05
N ASP A 52 44.56 7.77 3.31
CA ASP A 52 45.25 7.28 4.50
C ASP A 52 44.30 6.43 5.37
N GLU A 53 44.52 5.12 5.34
CA GLU A 53 43.78 4.11 6.11
C GLU A 53 44.07 4.15 7.62
N SER A 54 44.98 5.01 8.07
CA SER A 54 45.35 5.15 9.48
C SER A 54 44.71 6.36 10.18
N PHE A 55 44.19 7.33 9.42
CA PHE A 55 43.59 8.58 9.93
C PHE A 55 42.40 8.37 10.89
N GLU A 56 42.36 9.16 11.96
CA GLU A 56 41.30 9.22 12.96
C GLU A 56 41.17 10.68 13.44
N GLY A 57 39.95 11.20 13.56
CA GLY A 57 39.73 12.59 13.97
C GLY A 57 38.40 13.18 13.51
N ASP A 58 38.09 14.38 14.00
CA ASP A 58 36.92 15.15 13.58
C ASP A 58 37.06 15.63 12.13
N VAL A 59 36.04 15.36 11.32
CA VAL A 59 35.96 15.74 9.91
C VAL A 59 34.71 16.56 9.68
N GLN A 60 34.88 17.75 9.11
CA GLN A 60 33.81 18.61 8.62
C GLN A 60 33.85 18.65 7.09
N VAL A 61 32.73 18.36 6.44
CA VAL A 61 32.57 18.42 4.98
C VAL A 61 31.71 19.60 4.60
N VAL A 62 32.19 20.43 3.67
CA VAL A 62 31.51 21.66 3.24
C VAL A 62 31.54 21.80 1.73
N TYR A 63 30.59 22.55 1.18
CA TYR A 63 30.55 22.91 -0.24
C TYR A 63 30.74 24.41 -0.42
N GLY A 64 31.50 24.78 -1.45
CA GLY A 64 31.69 26.17 -1.85
C GLY A 64 32.70 26.30 -2.98
N ALA A 65 33.28 27.48 -3.16
CA ALA A 65 34.21 27.73 -4.26
C ALA A 65 35.45 26.82 -4.16
N CYS A 66 35.96 26.35 -5.29
CA CYS A 66 37.08 25.40 -5.31
C CYS A 66 38.40 25.99 -4.78
N ASP A 67 38.53 27.32 -4.76
CA ASP A 67 39.68 28.07 -4.28
C ASP A 67 39.57 28.52 -2.81
N MET A 68 38.50 28.12 -2.11
CA MET A 68 38.32 28.43 -0.68
C MET A 68 39.54 28.10 0.17
N SER A 69 39.85 28.99 1.11
CA SER A 69 41.00 28.90 1.99
C SER A 69 40.69 28.26 3.36
N GLY A 70 39.42 28.33 3.80
CA GLY A 70 38.96 27.76 5.06
C GLY A 70 37.46 27.49 5.09
N SER A 71 37.00 26.66 6.04
CA SER A 71 35.60 26.21 6.12
C SER A 71 34.58 27.32 6.43
N HIS A 72 35.02 28.49 6.89
CA HIS A 72 34.16 29.65 7.13
C HIS A 72 33.68 30.34 5.84
N GLU A 73 34.39 30.15 4.72
CA GLU A 73 34.02 30.68 3.40
C GLU A 73 33.00 29.77 2.67
N ARG A 74 32.52 28.72 3.34
CA ARG A 74 31.58 27.76 2.76
C ARG A 74 30.29 28.43 2.31
N HIS A 75 29.72 27.92 1.22
CA HIS A 75 28.34 28.22 0.89
C HIS A 75 27.40 27.51 1.87
N HIS A 76 27.61 26.22 2.10
CA HIS A 76 26.84 25.44 3.05
C HIS A 76 27.66 24.25 3.56
N GLU A 77 27.24 23.72 4.70
CA GLU A 77 27.86 22.56 5.33
C GLU A 77 27.10 21.29 4.96
N LEU A 78 27.85 20.25 4.61
CA LEU A 78 27.33 18.92 4.34
C LEU A 78 27.42 18.02 5.57
N GLY A 79 28.01 18.44 6.68
CA GLY A 79 27.99 17.69 7.94
C GLY A 79 29.37 17.52 8.56
N SER A 80 29.36 17.08 9.82
CA SER A 80 30.56 16.84 10.61
C SER A 80 30.41 15.56 11.45
N THR A 81 31.49 14.79 11.58
CA THR A 81 31.54 13.62 12.47
C THR A 81 32.98 13.28 12.84
N PHE A 82 33.16 12.38 13.81
CA PHE A 82 34.44 11.80 14.15
C PHE A 82 34.69 10.52 13.36
N PHE A 83 35.76 10.49 12.55
CA PHE A 83 36.16 9.32 11.78
C PHE A 83 36.97 8.38 12.66
N ARG A 84 36.48 7.15 12.87
CA ARG A 84 37.21 6.10 13.58
C ARG A 84 37.87 5.14 12.59
N ARG A 85 39.00 4.54 12.97
CA ARG A 85 39.73 3.59 12.11
C ARG A 85 38.91 2.34 11.79
N ASP A 86 38.15 1.84 12.76
CA ASP A 86 37.34 0.61 12.70
C ASP A 86 35.90 0.84 12.21
N ALA A 87 35.45 2.09 12.13
CA ALA A 87 34.10 2.48 11.71
C ALA A 87 34.13 3.72 10.81
N ARG A 88 34.73 3.57 9.62
CA ARG A 88 34.89 4.65 8.64
C ARG A 88 33.63 4.87 7.81
N PRO A 89 33.15 6.11 7.67
CA PRO A 89 32.05 6.38 6.76
C PRO A 89 32.40 6.21 5.28
N GLU A 90 31.62 5.43 4.54
CA GLU A 90 31.86 5.26 3.09
C GLU A 90 31.18 6.34 2.23
N ARG A 91 30.20 7.03 2.80
CA ARG A 91 29.47 8.12 2.14
C ARG A 91 28.78 9.02 3.16
N LEU A 92 28.39 10.19 2.69
CA LEU A 92 27.56 11.17 3.38
C LEU A 92 26.42 11.64 2.46
N VAL A 93 25.32 12.08 3.03
CA VAL A 93 24.18 12.62 2.27
C VAL A 93 24.36 14.10 2.01
N TRP A 94 24.10 14.52 0.78
CA TRP A 94 24.07 15.92 0.36
C TRP A 94 22.67 16.31 -0.11
N LEU A 95 22.03 17.19 0.65
CA LEU A 95 20.88 17.97 0.20
C LEU A 95 21.39 19.18 -0.56
N VAL A 96 21.23 19.19 -1.88
CA VAL A 96 21.74 20.27 -2.74
C VAL A 96 20.74 21.44 -2.71
N PRO A 97 21.08 22.60 -2.12
CA PRO A 97 20.17 23.75 -2.10
C PRO A 97 19.86 24.24 -3.52
N ASP A 98 18.71 24.90 -3.71
CA ASP A 98 18.34 25.43 -5.03
C ASP A 98 19.32 26.51 -5.52
N GLU A 99 19.87 27.27 -4.57
CA GLU A 99 20.85 28.32 -4.76
C GLU A 99 22.30 27.82 -4.85
N ALA A 100 22.54 26.50 -4.85
CA ALA A 100 23.88 25.94 -4.91
C ALA A 100 24.67 26.41 -6.15
N ILE A 101 25.93 26.78 -5.95
CA ILE A 101 26.78 27.34 -6.99
C ILE A 101 27.25 26.27 -7.99
N HIS A 102 27.15 26.55 -9.29
CA HIS A 102 27.68 25.65 -10.32
C HIS A 102 29.21 25.67 -10.34
N GLY A 103 29.85 24.49 -10.40
CA GLY A 103 31.31 24.37 -10.49
C GLY A 103 32.05 24.56 -9.17
N GLY A 104 31.35 24.56 -8.03
CA GLY A 104 31.99 24.49 -6.70
C GLY A 104 32.56 23.11 -6.38
N CYS A 105 33.33 23.01 -5.30
CA CYS A 105 33.96 21.78 -4.83
C CYS A 105 33.51 21.42 -3.41
N LEU A 106 33.55 20.12 -3.10
CA LEU A 106 33.52 19.62 -1.73
C LEU A 106 34.89 19.77 -1.10
N HIS A 107 34.93 20.17 0.16
CA HIS A 107 36.13 20.29 0.96
C HIS A 107 35.93 19.57 2.29
N ALA A 108 36.88 18.71 2.67
CA ALA A 108 36.93 18.07 3.98
C ALA A 108 38.00 18.75 4.85
N TYR A 109 37.64 19.17 6.05
CA TYR A 109 38.51 19.81 7.03
C TYR A 109 38.61 18.99 8.30
N SER A 110 39.79 18.93 8.90
CA SER A 110 40.01 18.49 10.29
C SER A 110 40.61 19.65 11.07
N GLY A 111 39.82 20.26 11.95
CA GLY A 111 40.14 21.57 12.53
C GLY A 111 40.28 22.64 11.44
N SER A 112 41.44 23.28 11.35
CA SER A 112 41.76 24.26 10.30
C SER A 112 42.45 23.67 9.07
N SER A 113 42.81 22.39 9.09
CA SER A 113 43.55 21.75 8.00
C SER A 113 42.61 21.15 6.96
N LEU A 114 42.80 21.51 5.68
CA LEU A 114 42.14 20.88 4.55
C LEU A 114 42.76 19.51 4.30
N ILE A 115 41.95 18.46 4.42
CA ILE A 115 42.37 17.05 4.34
C ILE A 115 41.80 16.30 3.12
N GLY A 116 40.93 16.94 2.33
CA GLY A 116 40.42 16.40 1.08
C GLY A 116 39.66 17.42 0.25
N ARG A 117 39.71 17.32 -1.08
CA ARG A 117 38.94 18.18 -2.00
C ARG A 117 38.42 17.37 -3.19
N SER A 118 37.19 17.64 -3.65
CA SER A 118 36.64 17.01 -4.85
C SER A 118 37.07 17.73 -6.13
N ALA A 119 36.85 17.09 -7.29
CA ALA A 119 36.75 17.82 -8.55
C ALA A 119 35.54 18.79 -8.53
N PRO A 120 35.53 19.83 -9.37
CA PRO A 120 34.38 20.72 -9.53
C PRO A 120 33.12 19.93 -9.88
N ILE A 121 32.02 20.26 -9.21
CA ILE A 121 30.74 19.56 -9.37
C ILE A 121 29.82 20.39 -10.25
N ALA A 122 29.34 19.79 -11.35
CA ALA A 122 28.36 20.38 -12.23
C ALA A 122 26.98 20.31 -11.58
N ILE A 123 26.39 21.47 -11.25
CA ILE A 123 25.01 21.56 -10.76
C ILE A 123 24.09 21.92 -11.91
N THR A 124 23.09 21.09 -12.17
CA THR A 124 22.05 21.34 -13.18
C THR A 124 20.80 21.84 -12.48
N ARG A 125 20.29 23.02 -12.87
CA ARG A 125 19.02 23.50 -12.33
C ARG A 125 17.87 22.68 -12.90
N ASN A 126 17.04 22.12 -12.03
CA ASN A 126 15.82 21.43 -12.44
C ASN A 126 14.78 22.46 -12.88
N PHE A 127 14.62 22.68 -14.18
CA PHE A 127 13.61 23.59 -14.75
C PHE A 127 12.21 22.98 -14.88
N ARG A 128 11.87 21.93 -14.12
CA ARG A 128 10.45 21.49 -14.05
C ARG A 128 9.65 22.65 -13.48
N LYS A 129 8.75 23.22 -14.30
CA LYS A 129 7.81 24.27 -13.90
C LYS A 129 7.08 23.81 -12.63
N ARG A 130 7.47 24.37 -11.48
CA ARG A 130 6.68 24.39 -10.26
C ARG A 130 5.45 25.25 -10.52
N GLU A 131 4.29 24.66 -10.72
CA GLU A 131 3.09 25.29 -10.16
C GLU A 131 3.25 25.19 -8.64
N ASP A 132 3.55 26.33 -8.00
CA ASP A 132 3.71 26.56 -6.55
C ASP A 132 3.79 25.30 -5.63
N MET A 133 4.81 24.45 -5.85
CA MET A 133 5.06 23.22 -5.09
C MET A 133 5.56 23.49 -3.65
N SER A 134 5.59 24.76 -3.21
CA SER A 134 5.96 25.14 -1.85
C SER A 134 4.79 25.04 -0.86
N LYS A 135 3.57 24.84 -1.36
CA LYS A 135 2.35 24.66 -0.53
C LYS A 135 1.80 23.24 -0.54
N ILE A 136 2.36 22.36 -1.36
CA ILE A 136 1.92 20.96 -1.51
C ILE A 136 3.17 20.10 -1.53
N SER A 137 3.69 19.76 -0.35
CA SER A 137 4.38 18.48 -0.15
C SER A 137 3.44 17.39 -0.70
N ASP A 138 3.81 16.70 -1.77
CA ASP A 138 2.93 15.90 -2.63
C ASP A 138 2.48 14.58 -1.97
N TRP A 139 1.74 14.66 -0.85
CA TRP A 139 1.10 13.52 -0.15
C TRP A 139 0.02 12.83 -1.02
N SER A 140 -0.31 13.42 -2.17
CA SER A 140 -1.41 13.05 -3.05
C SER A 140 -1.05 12.06 -4.17
N GLY A 141 0.25 11.76 -4.38
CA GLY A 141 0.73 10.95 -5.50
C GLY A 141 1.71 9.82 -5.09
N PRO A 142 2.38 9.15 -6.06
CA PRO A 142 3.36 8.08 -5.81
C PRO A 142 4.64 8.59 -5.16
N TRP A 143 4.70 9.90 -4.89
CA TRP A 143 5.92 10.58 -4.60
C TRP A 143 6.08 10.68 -3.08
N PHE A 144 6.82 9.72 -2.50
CA PHE A 144 7.60 10.08 -1.32
C PHE A 144 8.65 11.08 -1.80
N ASP A 145 8.39 12.37 -1.62
CA ASP A 145 9.34 13.42 -1.93
C ASP A 145 10.50 13.35 -0.94
N GLY A 146 11.48 12.50 -1.23
CA GLY A 146 12.66 12.35 -0.39
C GLY A 146 13.42 13.66 -0.19
N VAL A 147 13.31 14.62 -1.12
CA VAL A 147 13.90 15.95 -0.99
C VAL A 147 13.11 16.77 0.01
N ALA A 148 11.79 16.92 -0.18
CA ALA A 148 10.95 17.69 0.75
C ALA A 148 10.92 17.07 2.16
N TYR A 149 10.94 15.74 2.24
CA TYR A 149 11.04 15.01 3.49
C TYR A 149 12.34 15.34 4.23
N MET A 150 13.48 15.27 3.54
CA MET A 150 14.79 15.58 4.13
C MET A 150 14.97 17.07 4.44
N GLN A 151 14.41 17.98 3.63
CA GLN A 151 14.42 19.43 3.90
C GLN A 151 13.67 19.80 5.17
N ASN A 152 12.56 19.11 5.47
CA ASN A 152 11.79 19.33 6.70
C ASN A 152 12.50 18.79 7.95
N LYS A 153 13.49 17.90 7.80
CA LYS A 153 14.38 17.47 8.89
C LYS A 153 15.62 18.36 8.93
N ALA A 154 15.62 19.34 9.84
CA ALA A 154 16.79 20.18 10.06
C ALA A 154 18.06 19.33 10.33
N ASN A 155 19.06 19.44 9.44
CA ASN A 155 20.43 18.93 9.60
C ASN A 155 20.61 17.43 9.93
N ASN A 156 20.07 16.52 9.12
CA ASN A 156 20.47 15.10 9.15
C ASN A 156 21.39 14.75 7.98
N ASN A 157 22.59 15.34 7.95
CA ASN A 157 23.65 14.81 7.10
C ASN A 157 24.38 13.70 7.86
N SER A 158 23.89 12.47 7.75
CA SER A 158 24.45 11.31 8.45
C SER A 158 25.55 10.63 7.63
N PHE A 159 26.47 9.99 8.35
CA PHE A 159 27.51 9.13 7.80
C PHE A 159 27.05 7.67 7.84
N VAL A 160 27.09 6.99 6.70
CA VAL A 160 26.26 5.79 6.43
C VAL A 160 26.65 4.49 7.16
N ALA A 161 27.92 4.27 7.49
CA ALA A 161 28.39 2.93 7.90
C ALA A 161 27.75 2.44 9.23
N VAL A 162 27.39 3.35 10.13
CA VAL A 162 26.71 3.05 11.41
C VAL A 162 25.23 2.71 11.22
N GLU A 163 24.65 3.05 10.07
CA GLU A 163 23.21 3.03 9.88
C GLU A 163 22.71 1.62 9.54
N LYS A 164 23.42 0.84 8.72
CA LYS A 164 22.98 -0.51 8.34
C LYS A 164 23.02 -1.54 9.49
N SER A 165 23.70 -1.22 10.59
CA SER A 165 23.73 -2.04 11.81
C SER A 165 22.62 -1.68 12.81
N LYS A 166 21.74 -0.71 12.49
CA LYS A 166 20.64 -0.33 13.37
C LYS A 166 19.65 -1.49 13.54
N LYS A 167 19.19 -1.65 14.78
CA LYS A 167 18.22 -2.66 15.19
C LYS A 167 16.80 -2.14 14.96
N ILE A 168 16.05 -2.78 14.07
CA ILE A 168 14.73 -2.32 13.62
C ILE A 168 13.64 -3.27 14.09
N ALA A 169 12.65 -2.77 14.82
CA ALA A 169 11.44 -3.55 15.10
C ALA A 169 10.45 -3.46 13.94
N ILE A 170 9.87 -4.59 13.56
CA ILE A 170 8.70 -4.68 12.68
C ILE A 170 7.55 -5.23 13.51
N VAL A 171 6.55 -4.40 13.81
CA VAL A 171 5.40 -4.81 14.63
C VAL A 171 4.21 -5.14 13.73
N GLY A 172 3.89 -6.42 13.62
CA GLY A 172 2.84 -6.99 12.76
C GLY A 172 3.41 -7.79 11.58
N GLY A 173 3.14 -9.09 11.55
CA GLY A 173 3.50 -10.03 10.49
C GLY A 173 2.50 -10.06 9.32
N GLY A 174 1.83 -8.94 9.04
CA GLY A 174 0.96 -8.77 7.87
C GLY A 174 1.76 -8.51 6.58
N MET A 175 1.08 -8.38 5.44
CA MET A 175 1.75 -8.20 4.14
C MET A 175 2.71 -7.00 4.09
N SER A 176 2.36 -5.89 4.74
CA SER A 176 3.22 -4.71 4.81
C SER A 176 4.49 -4.98 5.62
N GLY A 177 4.37 -5.56 6.82
CA GLY A 177 5.53 -5.92 7.64
C GLY A 177 6.42 -6.99 7.00
N LEU A 178 5.82 -8.01 6.37
CA LEU A 178 6.55 -9.03 5.62
C LEU A 178 7.33 -8.43 4.45
N LEU A 179 6.70 -7.55 3.65
CA LEU A 179 7.40 -6.86 2.57
C LEU A 179 8.52 -5.97 3.11
N THR A 180 8.30 -5.18 4.17
CA THR A 180 9.35 -4.36 4.81
C THR A 180 10.57 -5.19 5.19
N SER A 181 10.39 -6.38 5.78
CA SER A 181 11.53 -7.26 6.13
C SER A 181 12.35 -7.68 4.90
N HIS A 182 11.67 -7.97 3.78
CA HIS A 182 12.31 -8.31 2.52
C HIS A 182 13.05 -7.11 1.92
N LEU A 183 12.42 -5.93 1.93
CA LEU A 183 13.00 -4.69 1.42
C LEU A 183 14.24 -4.24 2.20
N LEU A 184 14.23 -4.36 3.53
CA LEU A 184 15.42 -4.07 4.35
C LEU A 184 16.56 -5.05 4.04
N THR A 185 16.23 -6.34 3.94
CA THR A 185 17.22 -7.39 3.62
C THR A 185 17.84 -7.19 2.23
N SER A 186 17.05 -6.79 1.22
CA SER A 186 17.53 -6.61 -0.15
C SER A 186 18.56 -5.49 -0.30
N VAL A 187 18.59 -4.54 0.64
CA VAL A 187 19.56 -3.43 0.69
C VAL A 187 20.66 -3.61 1.76
N GLY A 188 20.74 -4.80 2.36
CA GLY A 188 21.79 -5.21 3.29
C GLY A 188 21.52 -4.87 4.76
N ILE A 189 20.30 -4.47 5.12
CA ILE A 189 19.91 -4.25 6.51
C ILE A 189 19.30 -5.55 7.05
N ASN A 190 20.00 -6.16 7.99
CA ASN A 190 19.68 -7.50 8.46
C ASN A 190 19.25 -7.56 9.93
N ASP A 191 19.55 -6.55 10.74
CA ASP A 191 19.16 -6.54 12.15
C ASP A 191 17.73 -6.00 12.34
N TRP A 192 16.77 -6.76 11.83
CA TRP A 192 15.35 -6.50 12.01
C TRP A 192 14.67 -7.69 12.69
N HIS A 193 13.59 -7.44 13.43
CA HIS A 193 12.81 -8.50 14.09
C HIS A 193 11.31 -8.27 13.93
N ILE A 194 10.57 -9.29 13.49
CA ILE A 194 9.12 -9.26 13.36
C ILE A 194 8.47 -9.76 14.64
N THR A 195 7.57 -8.95 15.21
CA THR A 195 6.68 -9.36 16.30
C THR A 195 5.25 -9.44 15.80
N GLU A 196 4.60 -10.60 15.93
CA GLU A 196 3.24 -10.84 15.49
C GLU A 196 2.36 -11.30 16.66
N SER A 197 1.18 -10.69 16.77
CA SER A 197 0.24 -10.92 17.87
C SER A 197 -0.45 -12.29 17.82
N SER A 198 -0.60 -12.85 16.62
CA SER A 198 -1.25 -14.12 16.37
C SER A 198 -0.25 -15.26 16.21
N GLN A 199 -0.75 -16.48 16.06
CA GLN A 199 0.08 -17.69 15.85
C GLN A 199 0.42 -17.92 14.37
N ARG A 200 0.25 -16.91 13.50
CA ARG A 200 0.56 -17.00 12.07
C ARG A 200 0.93 -15.65 11.49
N ILE A 201 1.62 -15.68 10.35
CA ILE A 201 1.82 -14.49 9.52
C ILE A 201 0.68 -14.32 8.49
N GLY A 202 0.65 -13.17 7.81
CA GLY A 202 -0.28 -12.84 6.73
C GLY A 202 -1.38 -11.84 7.10
N GLY A 203 -1.48 -11.43 8.36
CA GLY A 203 -2.47 -10.42 8.80
C GLY A 203 -3.89 -10.81 8.42
N ARG A 204 -4.60 -9.99 7.64
CA ARG A 204 -5.97 -10.27 7.20
C ARG A 204 -6.10 -11.28 6.06
N ILE A 205 -4.99 -11.72 5.45
CA ILE A 205 -5.03 -12.87 4.52
C ILE A 205 -5.36 -14.12 5.34
N ARG A 206 -6.53 -14.69 5.07
CA ARG A 206 -7.08 -15.83 5.81
C ARG A 206 -7.83 -16.78 4.88
N THR A 207 -7.23 -17.94 4.66
CA THR A 207 -7.82 -19.06 3.91
C THR A 207 -8.24 -20.11 4.93
N LYS A 208 -9.46 -20.64 4.81
CA LYS A 208 -9.93 -21.71 5.69
C LYS A 208 -10.26 -22.96 4.90
N TYR A 209 -9.64 -24.08 5.28
CA TYR A 209 -9.89 -25.41 4.73
C TYR A 209 -10.90 -26.14 5.61
N LEU A 210 -12.03 -26.55 5.05
CA LEU A 210 -13.16 -27.12 5.79
C LEU A 210 -13.00 -28.63 5.97
N ALA A 211 -13.54 -29.17 7.06
CA ALA A 211 -13.50 -30.61 7.35
C ALA A 211 -12.08 -31.21 7.40
N ASN A 212 -11.12 -30.46 7.94
CA ASN A 212 -9.71 -30.87 8.12
C ASN A 212 -9.00 -31.28 6.82
N THR A 213 -9.42 -30.71 5.69
CA THR A 213 -8.81 -31.00 4.39
C THR A 213 -7.50 -30.26 4.19
N THR A 214 -6.65 -30.79 3.30
CA THR A 214 -5.41 -30.14 2.88
C THR A 214 -5.63 -29.18 1.70
N PRO A 215 -4.64 -28.31 1.40
CA PRO A 215 -4.72 -27.42 0.24
C PRO A 215 -4.92 -28.15 -1.10
N ASP A 216 -4.35 -29.35 -1.26
CA ASP A 216 -4.49 -30.16 -2.49
C ASP A 216 -5.90 -30.71 -2.72
N GLN A 217 -6.77 -30.66 -1.71
CA GLN A 217 -8.16 -31.14 -1.80
C GLN A 217 -9.13 -30.02 -2.22
N TYR A 218 -8.69 -28.76 -2.31
CA TYR A 218 -9.48 -27.62 -2.78
C TYR A 218 -10.81 -27.38 -2.02
N GLN A 219 -10.89 -27.81 -0.77
CA GLN A 219 -12.09 -27.63 0.08
C GLN A 219 -11.93 -26.40 0.98
N TYR A 220 -11.70 -25.24 0.38
CA TYR A 220 -11.43 -24.01 1.12
C TYR A 220 -12.31 -22.84 0.70
N GLN A 221 -12.30 -21.80 1.53
CA GLN A 221 -12.76 -20.48 1.11
C GLN A 221 -11.89 -19.38 1.72
N GLU A 222 -11.82 -18.26 1.02
CA GLU A 222 -11.15 -17.06 1.50
C GLU A 222 -12.06 -16.26 2.44
N MET A 223 -11.66 -16.25 3.70
CA MET A 223 -12.33 -15.52 4.77
C MET A 223 -11.76 -14.11 4.96
N GLY A 224 -10.64 -13.82 4.31
CA GLY A 224 -10.00 -12.50 4.25
C GLY A 224 -10.25 -11.77 2.93
N PRO A 225 -9.20 -11.48 2.15
CA PRO A 225 -9.23 -10.55 1.03
C PRO A 225 -10.03 -11.03 -0.19
N MET A 226 -10.30 -10.07 -1.09
CA MET A 226 -10.87 -10.26 -2.42
C MET A 226 -9.84 -10.82 -3.41
N ARG A 227 -10.14 -10.79 -4.73
CA ARG A 227 -9.32 -11.34 -5.82
C ARG A 227 -8.64 -10.23 -6.60
N PHE A 228 -7.68 -10.56 -7.46
CA PHE A 228 -6.84 -9.55 -8.09
C PHE A 228 -7.41 -9.15 -9.46
N PRO A 229 -7.88 -7.90 -9.64
CA PRO A 229 -8.17 -7.40 -10.98
C PRO A 229 -6.86 -7.31 -11.77
N VAL A 230 -6.92 -7.62 -13.07
CA VAL A 230 -5.74 -7.67 -13.95
C VAL A 230 -5.87 -6.69 -15.09
N SER A 231 -7.00 -6.72 -15.79
CA SER A 231 -7.23 -5.90 -16.98
C SER A 231 -8.70 -5.79 -17.32
N THR A 232 -9.03 -4.73 -18.04
CA THR A 232 -10.36 -4.44 -18.58
C THR A 232 -10.32 -4.50 -20.10
N LYS A 233 -11.18 -5.33 -20.69
CA LYS A 233 -11.38 -5.41 -22.13
C LYS A 233 -12.61 -4.58 -22.54
N TYR A 234 -12.38 -3.51 -23.28
CA TYR A 234 -13.42 -2.64 -23.80
C TYR A 234 -14.04 -3.26 -25.07
N THR A 235 -15.35 -3.48 -25.07
CA THR A 235 -16.04 -4.20 -26.16
C THR A 235 -16.22 -3.35 -27.43
N ASP A 236 -16.32 -2.04 -27.28
CA ASP A 236 -16.47 -1.05 -28.33
C ASP A 236 -15.16 -0.83 -29.12
N THR A 237 -14.02 -0.76 -28.43
CA THR A 237 -12.70 -0.57 -29.07
C THR A 237 -11.92 -1.87 -29.26
N ASN A 238 -12.34 -2.98 -28.62
CA ASN A 238 -11.62 -4.25 -28.52
C ASN A 238 -10.21 -4.13 -27.90
N GLU A 239 -9.93 -3.03 -27.21
CA GLU A 239 -8.70 -2.78 -26.48
C GLU A 239 -8.71 -3.49 -25.12
N THR A 240 -7.53 -3.90 -24.65
CA THR A 240 -7.34 -4.42 -23.29
C THR A 240 -6.40 -3.50 -22.54
N LEU A 241 -6.87 -2.95 -21.43
CA LEU A 241 -6.11 -2.06 -20.57
C LEU A 241 -5.74 -2.78 -19.28
N ASP A 242 -4.46 -2.76 -18.93
CA ASP A 242 -3.98 -3.32 -17.68
C ASP A 242 -4.31 -2.40 -16.50
N ILE A 243 -4.63 -3.02 -15.37
CA ILE A 243 -4.71 -2.36 -14.07
C ILE A 243 -3.32 -2.47 -13.43
N ASN A 244 -2.62 -1.34 -13.38
CA ASN A 244 -1.18 -1.32 -13.22
C ASN A 244 -0.72 -1.53 -11.78
N ASP A 245 -1.38 -0.92 -10.82
CA ASP A 245 -1.04 -0.97 -9.39
C ASP A 245 -1.01 -2.41 -8.82
N HIS A 246 -1.98 -3.24 -9.18
CA HIS A 246 -2.03 -4.65 -8.78
C HIS A 246 -0.85 -5.50 -9.28
N LYS A 247 -0.08 -5.03 -10.28
CA LYS A 247 1.13 -5.73 -10.77
C LYS A 247 2.18 -5.91 -9.68
N MET A 248 2.20 -5.06 -8.65
CA MET A 248 3.10 -5.22 -7.50
C MET A 248 2.86 -6.54 -6.75
N VAL A 249 1.61 -7.00 -6.68
CA VAL A 249 1.26 -8.29 -6.05
C VAL A 249 1.80 -9.46 -6.86
N PHE A 250 1.72 -9.38 -8.20
CA PHE A 250 2.27 -10.41 -9.08
C PHE A 250 3.81 -10.44 -9.05
N GLN A 251 4.45 -9.26 -9.05
CA GLN A 251 5.90 -9.16 -8.85
C GLN A 251 6.33 -9.79 -7.53
N LEU A 252 5.61 -9.52 -6.43
CA LEU A 252 5.96 -10.08 -5.12
C LEU A 252 5.96 -11.61 -5.15
N ALA A 253 4.92 -12.21 -5.72
CA ALA A 253 4.85 -13.66 -5.86
C ALA A 253 6.01 -14.21 -6.70
N ASP A 254 6.35 -13.57 -7.82
CA ASP A 254 7.49 -13.97 -8.66
C ASP A 254 8.82 -13.88 -7.90
N THR A 255 9.00 -12.83 -7.09
CA THR A 255 10.17 -12.66 -6.22
C THR A 255 10.25 -13.78 -5.19
N LEU A 256 9.16 -14.08 -4.49
CA LEU A 256 9.11 -15.15 -3.49
C LEU A 256 9.34 -16.53 -4.12
N ASN A 257 8.78 -16.79 -5.29
CA ASN A 257 9.01 -18.03 -6.03
C ASN A 257 10.51 -18.20 -6.35
N LYS A 258 11.18 -17.15 -6.83
CA LYS A 258 12.63 -17.17 -7.09
C LYS A 258 13.44 -17.40 -5.81
N LEU A 259 13.12 -16.70 -4.73
CA LEU A 259 13.81 -16.85 -3.43
C LEU A 259 13.68 -18.27 -2.86
N ASN A 260 12.55 -18.93 -3.11
CA ASN A 260 12.29 -20.31 -2.70
C ASN A 260 12.77 -21.35 -3.74
N GLY A 261 13.60 -20.96 -4.71
CA GLY A 261 14.15 -21.86 -5.74
C GLY A 261 13.09 -22.46 -6.66
N ASN A 262 11.93 -21.81 -6.80
CA ASN A 262 10.73 -22.32 -7.47
C ASN A 262 10.24 -23.68 -6.94
N GLY A 263 10.49 -23.94 -5.64
CA GLY A 263 10.06 -25.17 -4.98
C GLY A 263 8.55 -25.30 -4.91
N SER A 264 8.03 -26.49 -5.24
CA SER A 264 6.59 -26.74 -5.45
C SER A 264 5.70 -26.55 -4.22
N SER A 265 6.24 -26.66 -3.00
CA SER A 265 5.49 -26.59 -1.74
C SER A 265 5.19 -25.17 -1.26
N LEU A 266 5.98 -24.18 -1.72
CA LEU A 266 5.86 -22.76 -1.38
C LEU A 266 5.55 -21.89 -2.60
N THR A 267 5.31 -22.50 -3.75
CA THR A 267 5.04 -21.75 -4.98
C THR A 267 3.72 -20.99 -4.85
N VAL A 268 3.77 -19.70 -5.13
CA VAL A 268 2.59 -18.83 -5.28
C VAL A 268 2.20 -18.83 -6.75
N ASN A 269 1.16 -19.60 -7.09
CA ASN A 269 0.66 -19.72 -8.45
C ASN A 269 -0.65 -18.95 -8.61
N PHE A 270 -0.73 -18.03 -9.58
CA PHE A 270 -1.99 -17.38 -9.90
C PHE A 270 -2.80 -18.23 -10.88
N ILE A 271 -4.09 -18.37 -10.60
CA ILE A 271 -5.06 -19.02 -11.47
C ILE A 271 -6.19 -18.04 -11.83
N PRO A 272 -6.91 -18.25 -12.95
CA PRO A 272 -8.04 -17.41 -13.30
C PRO A 272 -9.11 -17.35 -12.20
N TRP A 273 -9.74 -16.19 -12.06
CA TRP A 273 -10.91 -15.99 -11.22
C TRP A 273 -12.08 -15.49 -12.06
N ILE A 274 -13.26 -16.07 -11.85
CA ILE A 274 -14.51 -15.63 -12.47
C ILE A 274 -15.20 -14.71 -11.49
N GLN A 275 -15.11 -13.40 -11.75
CA GLN A 275 -15.71 -12.37 -10.89
C GLN A 275 -17.23 -12.31 -11.03
N SER A 276 -17.73 -12.44 -12.25
CA SER A 276 -19.16 -12.33 -12.58
C SER A 276 -19.59 -13.50 -13.45
N SER A 277 -20.77 -14.04 -13.17
CA SER A 277 -21.34 -15.19 -13.89
C SER A 277 -22.85 -14.98 -14.07
N PRO A 278 -23.43 -15.34 -15.22
CA PRO A 278 -24.82 -14.99 -15.55
C PRO A 278 -25.86 -15.60 -14.59
N ASN A 279 -25.57 -16.80 -14.08
CA ASN A 279 -26.55 -17.59 -13.31
C ASN A 279 -26.42 -17.44 -11.79
N VAL A 280 -25.58 -16.53 -11.30
CA VAL A 280 -25.54 -16.21 -9.86
C VAL A 280 -26.88 -15.62 -9.39
N PRO A 281 -27.31 -15.87 -8.15
CA PRO A 281 -28.51 -15.24 -7.61
C PRO A 281 -28.30 -13.72 -7.51
N ALA A 282 -29.35 -12.96 -7.79
CA ALA A 282 -29.29 -11.51 -7.83
C ALA A 282 -30.39 -10.87 -6.99
N ASN A 283 -30.11 -9.67 -6.47
CA ASN A 283 -31.04 -8.92 -5.64
C ASN A 283 -32.25 -8.53 -6.50
N SER A 284 -33.41 -9.08 -6.14
CA SER A 284 -34.66 -8.95 -6.85
C SER A 284 -35.65 -8.03 -6.12
N ASN A 285 -35.19 -7.40 -5.05
CA ASN A 285 -35.97 -6.60 -4.12
C ASN A 285 -37.24 -7.32 -3.63
N GLY A 286 -37.13 -8.63 -3.36
CA GLY A 286 -38.22 -9.46 -2.86
C GLY A 286 -39.03 -10.22 -3.92
N TYR A 287 -38.76 -10.04 -5.22
CA TYR A 287 -39.40 -10.86 -6.25
C TYR A 287 -38.95 -12.32 -6.11
N ARG A 288 -39.86 -13.28 -6.34
CA ARG A 288 -39.52 -14.70 -6.41
C ARG A 288 -40.12 -15.29 -7.68
N LEU A 289 -39.33 -16.14 -8.36
CA LEU A 289 -39.79 -16.89 -9.52
C LEU A 289 -40.98 -17.79 -9.13
N PRO A 290 -41.78 -18.31 -10.10
CA PRO A 290 -42.91 -19.20 -9.79
C PRO A 290 -42.55 -20.46 -8.98
N ASN A 291 -41.29 -20.89 -9.05
CA ASN A 291 -40.74 -21.99 -8.26
C ASN A 291 -40.26 -21.57 -6.85
N GLY A 292 -40.50 -20.33 -6.44
CA GLY A 292 -40.10 -19.76 -5.16
C GLY A 292 -38.64 -19.31 -5.06
N ARG A 293 -37.81 -19.52 -6.09
CA ARG A 293 -36.38 -19.16 -6.06
C ARG A 293 -36.12 -17.70 -6.38
N ILE A 294 -34.95 -17.23 -5.97
CA ILE A 294 -34.39 -15.92 -6.35
C ILE A 294 -34.00 -15.96 -7.84
N PRO A 295 -34.35 -14.93 -8.64
CA PRO A 295 -33.92 -14.84 -10.03
C PRO A 295 -32.40 -14.68 -10.16
N SER A 296 -31.87 -15.16 -11.27
CA SER A 296 -30.45 -14.97 -11.59
C SER A 296 -30.16 -13.59 -12.17
N ALA A 297 -28.90 -13.17 -12.15
CA ALA A 297 -28.45 -11.92 -12.76
C ALA A 297 -28.82 -11.83 -14.26
N ALA A 298 -28.70 -12.93 -15.01
CA ALA A 298 -29.09 -12.98 -16.42
C ALA A 298 -30.61 -12.87 -16.62
N GLN A 299 -31.42 -13.47 -15.74
CA GLN A 299 -32.87 -13.35 -15.81
C GLN A 299 -33.32 -11.92 -15.55
N ILE A 300 -32.76 -11.24 -14.53
CA ILE A 300 -33.03 -9.83 -14.26
C ILE A 300 -32.59 -8.96 -15.43
N LYS A 301 -31.41 -9.21 -16.01
CA LYS A 301 -30.92 -8.47 -17.19
C LYS A 301 -31.83 -8.63 -18.40
N ALA A 302 -32.41 -9.82 -18.60
CA ALA A 302 -33.35 -10.09 -19.67
C ALA A 302 -34.76 -9.52 -19.42
N ASN A 303 -35.14 -9.38 -18.14
CA ASN A 303 -36.44 -8.86 -17.73
C ASN A 303 -36.35 -8.08 -16.41
N SER A 304 -36.31 -6.75 -16.51
CA SER A 304 -36.21 -5.86 -15.34
C SER A 304 -37.42 -5.91 -14.42
N SER A 305 -38.58 -6.41 -14.87
CA SER A 305 -39.77 -6.58 -14.01
C SER A 305 -39.59 -7.66 -12.92
N LEU A 306 -38.51 -8.44 -12.98
CA LEU A 306 -38.10 -9.39 -11.94
C LEU A 306 -37.43 -8.69 -10.74
N VAL A 307 -37.35 -7.36 -10.73
CA VAL A 307 -36.94 -6.55 -9.58
C VAL A 307 -38.14 -5.72 -9.16
N LEU A 308 -38.59 -5.88 -7.92
CA LEU A 308 -39.68 -5.03 -7.41
C LEU A 308 -39.17 -3.58 -7.27
N PRO A 309 -40.00 -2.57 -7.58
CA PRO A 309 -39.59 -1.18 -7.43
C PRO A 309 -39.32 -0.86 -5.95
N ALA A 310 -38.35 0.03 -5.71
CA ALA A 310 -38.15 0.60 -4.38
C ALA A 310 -39.40 1.35 -3.92
N ALA A 311 -39.65 1.34 -2.61
CA ALA A 311 -40.72 2.14 -2.03
C ALA A 311 -40.42 3.62 -2.26
N LYS A 312 -41.35 4.34 -2.88
CA LYS A 312 -41.22 5.77 -3.15
C LYS A 312 -41.68 6.57 -1.93
N PRO A 313 -40.98 7.66 -1.55
CA PRO A 313 -41.44 8.56 -0.51
C PRO A 313 -42.71 9.32 -0.93
N ASP A 314 -43.38 9.93 0.05
CA ASP A 314 -44.62 10.70 -0.19
C ASP A 314 -44.40 11.91 -1.10
N ASP A 315 -43.21 12.52 -1.04
CA ASP A 315 -42.79 13.66 -1.87
C ASP A 315 -42.05 13.24 -3.15
N TYR A 316 -42.18 11.98 -3.57
CA TYR A 316 -41.47 11.46 -4.74
C TYR A 316 -41.75 12.29 -6.00
N ASP A 317 -40.67 12.72 -6.63
CA ASP A 317 -40.67 13.41 -7.91
C ASP A 317 -39.58 12.84 -8.82
N GLU A 318 -39.99 12.27 -9.95
CA GLU A 318 -39.09 11.61 -10.92
C GLU A 318 -38.10 12.60 -11.56
N GLU A 319 -38.49 13.86 -11.76
CA GLU A 319 -37.60 14.89 -12.29
C GLU A 319 -36.52 15.25 -11.25
N VAL A 320 -36.88 15.28 -9.96
CA VAL A 320 -35.93 15.53 -8.88
C VAL A 320 -34.95 14.37 -8.72
N VAL A 321 -35.41 13.11 -8.80
CA VAL A 321 -34.53 11.93 -8.81
C VAL A 321 -33.54 12.01 -9.97
N THR A 322 -34.04 12.21 -11.19
CA THR A 322 -33.19 12.27 -12.40
C THR A 322 -32.13 13.37 -12.26
N LYS A 323 -32.53 14.55 -11.77
CA LYS A 323 -31.60 15.66 -11.52
C LYS A 323 -30.54 15.32 -10.46
N ALA A 324 -30.90 14.56 -9.42
CA ALA A 324 -29.97 14.11 -8.39
C ALA A 324 -28.93 13.14 -8.97
N GLU A 325 -29.39 12.13 -9.72
CA GLU A 325 -28.53 11.15 -10.39
C GLU A 325 -27.59 11.81 -11.40
N ASP A 326 -28.10 12.72 -12.22
CA ASP A 326 -27.29 13.50 -13.16
C ASP A 326 -26.23 14.34 -12.44
N ALA A 327 -26.58 14.97 -11.32
CA ALA A 327 -25.67 15.79 -10.55
C ALA A 327 -24.58 14.96 -9.85
N LEU A 328 -24.91 13.78 -9.33
CA LEU A 328 -23.93 12.85 -8.76
C LEU A 328 -23.02 12.30 -9.86
N SER A 329 -23.58 11.85 -10.98
CA SER A 329 -22.80 11.37 -12.13
C SER A 329 -21.84 12.45 -12.65
N ALA A 330 -22.28 13.71 -12.73
CA ALA A 330 -21.43 14.84 -13.11
C ALA A 330 -20.36 15.15 -12.05
N PHE A 331 -20.65 14.93 -10.76
CA PHE A 331 -19.69 15.13 -9.69
C PHE A 331 -18.59 14.05 -9.72
N TYR A 332 -18.97 12.77 -9.78
CA TYR A 332 -18.02 11.67 -9.94
C TYR A 332 -17.20 11.81 -11.23
N ASP A 333 -17.87 12.16 -12.34
CA ASP A 333 -17.28 12.37 -13.67
C ASP A 333 -16.50 11.13 -14.17
N GLU A 334 -17.04 9.93 -14.02
CA GLU A 334 -16.36 8.68 -14.40
C GLU A 334 -16.32 8.44 -15.92
N THR A 335 -15.79 9.39 -16.67
CA THR A 335 -15.61 9.25 -18.11
C THR A 335 -14.68 8.07 -18.43
N PRO A 336 -14.84 7.42 -19.60
CA PRO A 336 -13.94 6.35 -20.02
C PRO A 336 -12.47 6.75 -19.97
N GLU A 337 -12.13 8.00 -20.30
CA GLU A 337 -10.76 8.52 -20.21
C GLU A 337 -10.24 8.53 -18.76
N ARG A 338 -11.05 8.98 -17.79
CA ARG A 338 -10.64 9.01 -16.38
C ARG A 338 -10.50 7.62 -15.78
N LEU A 339 -11.41 6.70 -16.10
CA LEU A 339 -11.27 5.28 -15.73
C LEU A 339 -9.99 4.66 -16.33
N ARG A 340 -9.68 4.97 -17.59
CA ARG A 340 -8.43 4.54 -18.25
C ARG A 340 -7.20 5.11 -17.54
N ASN A 341 -7.20 6.41 -17.25
CA ASN A 341 -6.10 7.08 -16.55
C ASN A 341 -5.89 6.52 -15.14
N ALA A 342 -6.96 6.25 -14.40
CA ALA A 342 -6.91 5.64 -13.07
C ALA A 342 -6.38 4.20 -13.10
N SER A 343 -6.74 3.41 -14.13
CA SER A 343 -6.19 2.06 -14.34
C SER A 343 -4.67 2.08 -14.56
N LEU A 344 -4.17 3.12 -15.25
CA LEU A 344 -2.76 3.28 -15.58
C LEU A 344 -1.94 3.89 -14.44
N ASN A 345 -2.49 4.86 -13.71
CA ASN A 345 -1.83 5.61 -12.66
C ASN A 345 -2.83 6.03 -11.57
N ILE A 346 -3.06 5.12 -10.61
CA ILE A 346 -3.98 5.35 -9.49
C ILE A 346 -3.57 6.55 -8.62
N TYR A 347 -2.27 6.82 -8.52
CA TYR A 347 -1.76 7.93 -7.73
C TYR A 347 -2.17 9.28 -8.32
N LYS A 348 -2.08 9.43 -9.64
CA LYS A 348 -2.54 10.65 -10.33
C LYS A 348 -4.06 10.81 -10.17
N ALA A 349 -4.80 9.71 -10.25
CA ALA A 349 -6.24 9.73 -10.04
C ALA A 349 -6.63 10.16 -8.61
N HIS A 350 -5.90 9.69 -7.60
CA HIS A 350 -6.10 10.12 -6.21
C HIS A 350 -5.78 11.61 -6.01
N LYS A 351 -4.69 12.10 -6.60
CA LYS A 351 -4.36 13.54 -6.58
C LYS A 351 -5.47 14.39 -7.19
N GLU A 352 -5.94 13.99 -8.35
CA GLU A 352 -7.05 14.65 -9.03
C GLU A 352 -8.34 14.62 -8.18
N ALA A 353 -8.60 13.52 -7.46
CA ALA A 353 -9.74 13.41 -6.56
C ALA A 353 -9.69 14.43 -5.41
N ILE A 354 -8.51 14.67 -4.83
CA ILE A 354 -8.31 15.72 -3.82
C ILE A 354 -8.57 17.10 -4.44
N GLU A 355 -7.98 17.39 -5.60
CA GLU A 355 -8.12 18.68 -6.29
C GLU A 355 -9.58 18.98 -6.69
N ARG A 356 -10.36 17.94 -7.00
CA ARG A 356 -11.80 18.03 -7.31
C ARG A 356 -12.68 18.06 -6.06
N GLY A 357 -12.12 17.89 -4.86
CA GLY A 357 -12.84 17.94 -3.60
C GLY A 357 -13.72 16.71 -3.34
N LEU A 358 -13.39 15.54 -3.89
CA LEU A 358 -14.17 14.30 -3.72
C LEU A 358 -14.21 13.82 -2.26
N PHE A 359 -13.27 14.27 -1.43
CA PHE A 359 -13.23 13.97 0.01
C PHE A 359 -14.03 14.96 0.88
N HIS A 360 -14.62 16.00 0.29
CA HIS A 360 -15.37 17.03 1.00
C HIS A 360 -16.87 16.76 1.07
N TRP A 361 -17.36 15.84 0.23
CA TRP A 361 -18.76 15.46 0.18
C TRP A 361 -18.94 13.95 0.29
N SER A 362 -20.02 13.54 0.98
CA SER A 362 -20.70 12.28 0.70
C SER A 362 -21.87 12.58 -0.22
N GLU A 363 -22.37 11.58 -0.95
CA GLU A 363 -23.54 11.74 -1.83
C GLU A 363 -24.72 12.39 -1.08
N ALA A 364 -25.07 11.85 0.09
CA ALA A 364 -26.17 12.36 0.91
C ALA A 364 -25.95 13.82 1.33
N ALA A 365 -24.73 14.19 1.74
CA ALA A 365 -24.40 15.56 2.12
C ALA A 365 -24.44 16.52 0.91
N TYR A 366 -23.98 16.07 -0.25
CA TYR A 366 -24.01 16.85 -1.50
C TYR A 366 -25.45 17.13 -1.92
N LEU A 367 -26.29 16.10 -2.02
CA LEU A 367 -27.70 16.25 -2.38
C LEU A 367 -28.45 17.13 -1.37
N ARG A 368 -28.22 16.92 -0.06
CA ARG A 368 -28.92 17.65 0.99
C ARG A 368 -28.53 19.13 1.05
N TYR A 369 -27.23 19.43 1.08
CA TYR A 369 -26.74 20.76 1.41
C TYR A 369 -26.30 21.56 0.20
N HIS A 370 -25.78 20.92 -0.85
CA HIS A 370 -25.40 21.61 -2.08
C HIS A 370 -26.58 21.76 -3.04
N LEU A 371 -27.37 20.70 -3.23
CA LEU A 371 -28.55 20.75 -4.12
C LEU A 371 -29.86 21.09 -3.41
N ASN A 372 -29.83 21.27 -2.08
CA ASN A 372 -30.98 21.64 -1.25
C ASN A 372 -32.19 20.70 -1.41
N MET A 373 -31.94 19.40 -1.53
CA MET A 373 -33.00 18.39 -1.63
C MET A 373 -33.65 18.09 -0.28
N SER A 374 -34.89 17.56 -0.31
CA SER A 374 -35.60 17.09 0.90
C SER A 374 -34.92 15.86 1.49
N GLN A 375 -35.16 15.59 2.77
CA GLN A 375 -34.56 14.43 3.43
C GLN A 375 -35.05 13.10 2.83
N ASP A 376 -36.33 13.02 2.48
CA ASP A 376 -36.95 11.83 1.92
C ASP A 376 -36.40 11.52 0.52
N MET A 377 -36.17 12.55 -0.30
CA MET A 377 -35.53 12.38 -1.61
C MET A 377 -34.04 12.01 -1.48
N VAL A 378 -33.32 12.59 -0.52
CA VAL A 378 -31.91 12.23 -0.26
C VAL A 378 -31.80 10.77 0.18
N ASP A 379 -32.65 10.31 1.10
CA ASP A 379 -32.70 8.91 1.53
C ASP A 379 -33.01 7.97 0.35
N TYR A 380 -33.99 8.33 -0.48
CA TYR A 380 -34.36 7.53 -1.64
C TYR A 380 -33.24 7.38 -2.68
N VAL A 381 -32.46 8.45 -2.93
CA VAL A 381 -31.41 8.46 -3.96
C VAL A 381 -30.05 7.95 -3.44
N ALA A 382 -29.60 8.48 -2.30
CA ALA A 382 -28.24 8.28 -1.78
C ALA A 382 -28.21 7.61 -0.39
N GLY A 383 -29.36 7.39 0.24
CA GLY A 383 -29.45 6.94 1.62
C GLY A 383 -28.85 7.94 2.61
N SER A 384 -28.18 7.42 3.64
CA SER A 384 -27.60 8.21 4.73
C SER A 384 -26.08 8.05 4.88
N GLY A 385 -25.40 7.64 3.81
CA GLY A 385 -23.96 7.36 3.81
C GLY A 385 -23.12 8.62 4.11
N SER A 386 -22.01 8.43 4.82
CA SER A 386 -21.04 9.49 5.13
C SER A 386 -19.67 9.23 4.51
N ASP A 387 -19.63 8.34 3.52
CA ASP A 387 -18.41 7.94 2.84
C ASP A 387 -17.98 9.04 1.85
N PRO A 388 -16.68 9.29 1.69
CA PRO A 388 -16.21 10.22 0.68
C PRO A 388 -16.53 9.69 -0.73
N MET A 389 -16.75 10.58 -1.69
CA MET A 389 -17.05 10.23 -3.08
C MET A 389 -15.81 9.79 -3.88
N TRP A 390 -14.92 9.01 -3.25
CA TRP A 390 -13.67 8.48 -3.85
C TRP A 390 -13.89 7.05 -4.37
N ASP A 391 -14.81 6.87 -5.32
CA ASP A 391 -15.20 5.54 -5.81
C ASP A 391 -14.57 5.15 -7.17
N LEU A 392 -13.88 6.09 -7.83
CA LEU A 392 -13.31 5.90 -9.17
C LEU A 392 -12.40 4.66 -9.27
N TYR A 393 -11.65 4.37 -8.21
CA TYR A 393 -10.75 3.22 -8.18
C TYR A 393 -11.53 1.90 -8.05
N ASP A 394 -12.63 1.87 -7.29
CA ASP A 394 -13.50 0.71 -7.18
C ASP A 394 -14.23 0.46 -8.50
N SER A 395 -14.68 1.51 -9.20
CA SER A 395 -15.24 1.41 -10.56
C SER A 395 -14.24 0.79 -11.54
N VAL A 396 -12.95 1.16 -11.46
CA VAL A 396 -11.88 0.53 -12.26
C VAL A 396 -11.70 -0.94 -11.88
N TYR A 397 -11.55 -1.24 -10.59
CA TYR A 397 -11.26 -2.61 -10.14
C TYR A 397 -12.42 -3.55 -10.41
N PHE A 398 -13.64 -3.19 -10.00
CA PHE A 398 -14.84 -4.01 -10.21
C PHE A 398 -15.30 -4.05 -11.67
N GLY A 399 -14.89 -3.06 -12.49
CA GLY A 399 -15.06 -3.07 -13.95
C GLY A 399 -14.11 -4.01 -14.70
N ALA A 400 -13.11 -4.60 -14.03
CA ALA A 400 -12.16 -5.49 -14.67
C ALA A 400 -12.82 -6.73 -15.28
N THR A 401 -12.42 -7.07 -16.50
CA THR A 401 -12.91 -8.27 -17.20
C THR A 401 -12.04 -9.49 -16.95
N THR A 402 -10.79 -9.27 -16.53
CA THR A 402 -9.82 -10.33 -16.22
C THR A 402 -9.43 -10.25 -14.76
N TRP A 403 -9.56 -11.38 -14.05
CA TRP A 403 -9.21 -11.50 -12.63
C TRP A 403 -8.35 -12.73 -12.38
N ARG A 404 -7.59 -12.69 -11.28
CA ARG A 404 -6.80 -13.81 -10.77
C ARG A 404 -7.04 -14.06 -9.29
N THR A 405 -6.85 -15.30 -8.88
CA THR A 405 -6.72 -15.73 -7.48
C THR A 405 -5.43 -16.54 -7.33
N ILE A 406 -5.11 -17.00 -6.12
CA ILE A 406 -3.94 -17.85 -5.87
C ILE A 406 -4.41 -19.28 -5.69
N ASP A 407 -3.75 -20.19 -6.40
CA ASP A 407 -4.03 -21.62 -6.35
C ASP A 407 -3.90 -22.14 -4.92
N LYS A 408 -4.83 -23.02 -4.55
CA LYS A 408 -4.93 -23.62 -3.20
C LYS A 408 -5.05 -22.62 -2.05
N GLY A 409 -5.29 -21.34 -2.32
CA GLY A 409 -5.65 -20.32 -1.36
C GLY A 409 -4.63 -19.19 -1.22
N LEU A 410 -5.13 -17.99 -0.89
CA LEU A 410 -4.34 -16.76 -0.80
C LEU A 410 -3.32 -16.79 0.33
N GLU A 411 -3.50 -17.63 1.36
CA GLU A 411 -2.50 -17.87 2.40
C GLU A 411 -1.18 -18.45 1.86
N SER A 412 -1.14 -18.97 0.63
CA SER A 412 0.11 -19.38 -0.01
C SER A 412 1.09 -18.20 -0.16
N LEU A 413 0.59 -16.97 -0.35
CA LEU A 413 1.42 -15.77 -0.48
C LEU A 413 2.21 -15.45 0.81
N PRO A 414 1.58 -15.23 1.97
CA PRO A 414 2.34 -15.01 3.22
C PRO A 414 3.13 -16.26 3.63
N ARG A 415 2.65 -17.48 3.35
CA ARG A 415 3.41 -18.72 3.64
C ARG A 415 4.76 -18.76 2.94
N ALA A 416 4.86 -18.24 1.71
CA ALA A 416 6.11 -18.20 0.96
C ALA A 416 7.17 -17.27 1.58
N PHE A 417 6.79 -16.36 2.49
CA PHE A 417 7.76 -15.59 3.28
C PHE A 417 8.36 -16.38 4.45
N TYR A 418 7.67 -17.40 4.95
CA TYR A 418 8.00 -18.03 6.24
C TYR A 418 9.47 -18.48 6.35
N PRO A 419 10.07 -19.17 5.35
CA PRO A 419 11.48 -19.57 5.43
C PRO A 419 12.47 -18.41 5.55
N HIS A 420 12.08 -17.22 5.08
CA HIS A 420 12.92 -16.02 5.06
C HIS A 420 12.81 -15.17 6.33
N VAL A 421 11.81 -15.45 7.18
CA VAL A 421 11.54 -14.64 8.39
C VAL A 421 11.55 -15.45 9.68
N GLN A 422 11.43 -16.78 9.62
CA GLN A 422 11.24 -17.63 10.81
C GLN A 422 12.30 -17.43 11.91
N ASP A 423 13.55 -17.17 11.55
CA ASP A 423 14.65 -16.98 12.50
C ASP A 423 14.64 -15.60 13.18
N LYS A 424 13.80 -14.68 12.69
CA LYS A 424 13.65 -13.29 13.15
C LYS A 424 12.17 -12.95 13.39
N LEU A 425 11.39 -13.95 13.81
CA LEU A 425 9.95 -13.85 13.99
C LEU A 425 9.57 -14.34 15.39
N THR A 426 8.80 -13.54 16.12
CA THR A 426 8.10 -13.98 17.33
C THR A 426 6.59 -13.94 17.11
N LEU A 427 5.96 -15.11 17.17
CA LEU A 427 4.51 -15.27 17.12
C LEU A 427 3.89 -15.19 18.52
N GLY A 428 2.62 -14.82 18.60
CA GLY A 428 1.85 -14.75 19.85
C GLY A 428 2.23 -13.62 20.81
N ARG A 429 3.08 -12.67 20.41
CA ARG A 429 3.49 -11.54 21.26
C ARG A 429 2.67 -10.30 20.92
N LYS A 430 1.84 -9.88 21.87
CA LYS A 430 0.96 -8.71 21.75
C LYS A 430 1.67 -7.48 22.30
N ILE A 431 2.18 -6.64 21.41
CA ILE A 431 2.66 -5.31 21.79
C ILE A 431 1.49 -4.49 22.33
N ASP A 432 1.71 -3.79 23.43
CA ASP A 432 0.74 -2.95 24.11
C ASP A 432 1.25 -1.51 24.33
N GLY A 433 2.46 -1.19 23.88
CA GLY A 433 3.02 0.14 24.00
C GLY A 433 4.32 0.35 23.25
N ILE A 434 4.60 1.63 23.02
CA ILE A 434 5.84 2.17 22.48
C ILE A 434 6.26 3.31 23.40
N VAL A 435 7.52 3.32 23.82
CA VAL A 435 8.13 4.42 24.59
C VAL A 435 9.31 4.95 23.79
N TYR A 436 9.40 6.28 23.65
CA TYR A 436 10.53 6.94 23.01
C TYR A 436 11.38 7.69 24.03
N SER A 437 12.69 7.48 23.98
CA SER A 437 13.66 8.15 24.85
C SER A 437 14.35 9.28 24.08
N ASN A 438 14.14 10.52 24.53
CA ASN A 438 14.85 11.68 23.97
C ASN A 438 16.36 11.64 24.25
N ASP A 439 16.78 10.99 25.33
CA ASP A 439 18.20 10.93 25.74
C ASP A 439 19.00 10.00 24.83
N THR A 440 18.40 8.89 24.41
CA THR A 440 19.06 7.87 23.58
C THR A 440 18.65 7.91 22.11
N GLY A 441 17.53 8.57 21.78
CA GLY A 441 16.93 8.56 20.45
C GLY A 441 16.32 7.20 20.07
N LYS A 442 16.10 6.30 21.03
CA LYS A 442 15.63 4.93 20.77
C LYS A 442 14.16 4.72 21.14
N VAL A 443 13.59 3.66 20.58
CA VAL A 443 12.22 3.21 20.84
C VAL A 443 12.25 1.89 21.61
N THR A 444 11.39 1.80 22.62
CA THR A 444 11.19 0.59 23.42
C THR A 444 9.79 0.07 23.18
N LEU A 445 9.68 -1.16 22.72
CA LEU A 445 8.40 -1.87 22.63
C LEU A 445 8.05 -2.48 23.97
N THR A 446 6.78 -2.46 24.35
CA THR A 446 6.28 -3.10 25.58
C THR A 446 5.27 -4.21 25.26
N TRP A 447 5.32 -5.30 26.03
CA TRP A 447 4.32 -6.36 25.98
C TRP A 447 4.19 -7.06 27.33
N ARG A 448 3.22 -7.97 27.44
CA ARG A 448 3.03 -8.83 28.62
C ARG A 448 2.84 -10.27 28.20
N GLN A 449 3.73 -11.17 28.62
CA GLN A 449 3.48 -12.62 28.47
C GLN A 449 2.32 -13.07 29.37
N ASN A 450 2.30 -12.63 30.63
CA ASN A 450 1.16 -12.78 31.52
C ASN A 450 0.30 -11.51 31.43
N GLN A 451 -0.93 -11.62 30.92
CA GLN A 451 -1.83 -10.49 30.69
C GLN A 451 -2.18 -9.71 31.97
N PHE A 452 -2.03 -10.34 33.14
CA PHE A 452 -2.28 -9.72 34.44
C PHE A 452 -1.02 -9.15 35.12
N ALA A 453 0.15 -9.24 34.47
CA ALA A 453 1.37 -8.62 34.99
C ALA A 453 1.22 -7.09 34.98
N MET A 454 1.54 -6.45 36.11
CA MET A 454 1.48 -5.00 36.22
C MET A 454 2.61 -4.34 35.42
N GLU A 455 3.83 -4.87 35.56
CA GLU A 455 5.00 -4.41 34.80
C GLU A 455 5.08 -5.11 33.44
N PRO A 456 5.28 -4.36 32.34
CA PRO A 456 5.51 -4.95 31.04
C PRO A 456 6.94 -5.51 30.91
N GLU A 457 7.10 -6.48 30.03
CA GLU A 457 8.38 -6.79 29.41
C GLU A 457 8.68 -5.75 28.32
N THR A 458 9.97 -5.53 28.06
CA THR A 458 10.41 -4.50 27.14
C THR A 458 11.57 -4.95 26.27
N GLU A 459 11.67 -4.36 25.08
CA GLU A 459 12.83 -4.51 24.21
C GLU A 459 13.10 -3.22 23.43
N GLU A 460 14.36 -2.82 23.39
CA GLU A 460 14.81 -1.57 22.78
C GLU A 460 15.30 -1.78 21.33
N TYR A 461 15.03 -0.79 20.49
CA TYR A 461 15.34 -0.72 19.06
C TYR A 461 15.68 0.73 18.66
N ASP A 462 16.37 0.90 17.53
CA ASP A 462 16.66 2.23 16.99
C ASP A 462 15.44 2.82 16.26
N TYR A 463 14.65 1.98 15.60
CA TYR A 463 13.40 2.34 14.91
C TYR A 463 12.32 1.27 15.09
N ALA A 464 11.06 1.69 15.02
CA ALA A 464 9.91 0.80 14.97
C ALA A 464 9.07 1.08 13.72
N VAL A 465 8.91 0.05 12.89
CA VAL A 465 7.97 0.04 11.77
C VAL A 465 6.71 -0.71 12.20
N VAL A 466 5.60 0.00 12.34
CA VAL A 466 4.35 -0.52 12.90
C VAL A 466 3.35 -0.80 11.78
N ALA A 467 3.16 -2.08 11.47
CA ALA A 467 2.19 -2.59 10.51
C ALA A 467 0.82 -2.94 11.13
N VAL A 468 0.66 -2.74 12.44
CA VAL A 468 -0.56 -3.02 13.19
C VAL A 468 -1.64 -1.98 12.84
N PRO A 469 -2.91 -2.39 12.59
CA PRO A 469 -3.98 -1.44 12.30
C PRO A 469 -4.27 -0.51 13.49
N PHE A 470 -4.66 0.73 13.19
CA PHE A 470 -5.00 1.73 14.21
C PHE A 470 -6.16 1.35 15.13
N SER A 471 -7.04 0.45 14.71
CA SER A 471 -8.06 -0.19 15.56
C SER A 471 -7.45 -0.91 16.78
N LYS A 472 -6.19 -1.35 16.70
CA LYS A 472 -5.44 -1.95 17.82
C LYS A 472 -4.46 -0.98 18.44
N VAL A 473 -3.70 -0.23 17.63
CA VAL A 473 -2.70 0.73 18.12
C VAL A 473 -3.33 1.80 19.03
N ARG A 474 -4.59 2.19 18.82
CA ARG A 474 -5.27 3.17 19.70
C ARG A 474 -5.50 2.71 21.15
N THR A 475 -5.22 1.45 21.45
CA THR A 475 -5.27 0.89 22.81
C THR A 475 -3.90 0.83 23.49
N TRP A 476 -2.84 1.24 22.79
CA TRP A 476 -1.48 1.18 23.30
C TRP A 476 -1.10 2.39 24.14
N SER A 477 -0.12 2.21 25.03
CA SER A 477 0.63 3.34 25.61
C SER A 477 1.61 3.86 24.57
N LEU A 478 1.41 5.09 24.08
CA LEU A 478 2.19 5.67 22.98
C LEU A 478 3.00 6.89 23.42
N PRO A 479 4.11 7.22 22.74
CA PRO A 479 4.77 8.49 22.95
C PRO A 479 3.87 9.63 22.43
N LYS A 480 4.23 10.87 22.79
CA LYS A 480 3.47 12.05 22.38
C LYS A 480 3.75 12.38 20.91
N TYR A 481 2.91 11.88 20.01
CA TYR A 481 2.92 12.22 18.59
C TYR A 481 2.29 13.60 18.34
N SER A 482 2.40 14.07 17.10
CA SER A 482 1.71 15.25 16.60
C SER A 482 0.19 15.11 16.79
N SER A 483 -0.50 16.26 16.86
CA SER A 483 -1.96 16.25 16.99
C SER A 483 -2.63 15.52 15.82
N LEU A 484 -2.02 15.53 14.63
CA LEU A 484 -2.59 14.92 13.44
C LEU A 484 -2.46 13.39 13.51
N LEU A 485 -1.25 12.88 13.78
CA LEU A 485 -1.01 11.44 13.90
C LEU A 485 -1.75 10.85 15.10
N THR A 486 -1.75 11.54 16.24
CA THR A 486 -2.52 11.13 17.42
C THR A 486 -4.00 10.97 17.09
N ARG A 487 -4.58 11.93 16.36
CA ARG A 487 -5.97 11.87 15.95
C ARG A 487 -6.23 10.74 14.96
N ALA A 488 -5.39 10.59 13.94
CA ALA A 488 -5.48 9.49 12.97
C ALA A 488 -5.51 8.12 13.65
N ILE A 489 -4.57 7.87 14.59
CA ILE A 489 -4.53 6.63 15.38
C ILE A 489 -5.84 6.43 16.15
N GLN A 490 -6.31 7.47 16.84
CA GLN A 490 -7.49 7.38 17.71
C GLN A 490 -8.83 7.27 16.97
N THR A 491 -8.96 7.86 15.77
CA THR A 491 -10.28 8.07 15.15
C THR A 491 -10.43 7.55 13.72
N MET A 492 -9.36 7.04 13.07
CA MET A 492 -9.49 6.38 11.77
C MET A 492 -10.57 5.30 11.83
N ASN A 493 -11.57 5.38 10.94
CA ASN A 493 -12.65 4.42 10.89
C ASN A 493 -12.23 3.14 10.16
N TYR A 494 -12.84 2.02 10.56
CA TYR A 494 -12.65 0.73 9.93
C TYR A 494 -14.03 0.12 9.63
N ALA A 495 -14.20 -0.33 8.39
CA ALA A 495 -15.37 -1.11 8.00
C ALA A 495 -15.29 -2.51 8.59
N GLN A 496 -16.44 -3.18 8.57
CA GLN A 496 -16.55 -4.58 8.96
C GLN A 496 -17.03 -5.47 7.85
N SER A 497 -16.71 -6.73 8.01
CA SER A 497 -17.14 -7.82 7.16
C SER A 497 -17.35 -9.07 8.00
N CYS A 498 -18.40 -9.81 7.67
CA CYS A 498 -18.59 -11.16 8.14
C CYS A 498 -18.86 -12.11 6.98
N LYS A 499 -18.15 -13.23 6.97
CA LYS A 499 -18.18 -14.27 5.96
C LYS A 499 -18.59 -15.60 6.58
N VAL A 500 -19.44 -16.35 5.88
CA VAL A 500 -19.80 -17.73 6.20
C VAL A 500 -19.63 -18.58 4.96
N SER A 501 -18.85 -19.65 5.07
CA SER A 501 -18.68 -20.64 4.01
C SER A 501 -19.25 -21.99 4.43
N LEU A 502 -19.87 -22.68 3.47
CA LEU A 502 -20.55 -23.96 3.69
C LEU A 502 -20.01 -24.99 2.72
N ARG A 503 -19.75 -26.21 3.23
CA ARG A 503 -19.28 -27.34 2.43
C ARG A 503 -20.43 -28.26 2.05
N TYR A 504 -20.45 -28.63 0.76
CA TYR A 504 -21.42 -29.54 0.17
C TYR A 504 -20.77 -30.84 -0.33
N LYS A 505 -21.55 -31.92 -0.39
CA LYS A 505 -21.08 -33.26 -0.83
C LYS A 505 -20.65 -33.27 -2.29
N THR A 506 -21.30 -32.47 -3.13
CA THR A 506 -21.00 -32.28 -4.55
C THR A 506 -21.07 -30.80 -4.90
N ARG A 507 -20.57 -30.44 -6.09
CA ARG A 507 -20.71 -29.11 -6.69
C ARG A 507 -22.02 -28.99 -7.45
N PHE A 508 -23.14 -29.32 -6.78
CA PHE A 508 -24.45 -29.42 -7.43
C PHE A 508 -24.85 -28.16 -8.22
N TRP A 509 -24.40 -26.97 -7.79
CA TRP A 509 -24.65 -25.69 -8.46
C TRP A 509 -24.08 -25.62 -9.89
N GLU A 510 -23.02 -26.39 -10.21
CA GLU A 510 -22.43 -26.46 -11.55
C GLU A 510 -23.19 -27.40 -12.49
N HIS A 511 -24.13 -28.19 -11.94
CA HIS A 511 -24.86 -29.24 -12.66
C HIS A 511 -26.38 -29.04 -12.63
N LEU A 512 -26.83 -27.84 -12.26
CA LEU A 512 -28.22 -27.42 -12.44
C LEU A 512 -28.52 -27.23 -13.93
N ASP A 513 -29.80 -27.23 -14.31
CA ASP A 513 -30.22 -26.94 -15.70
C ASP A 513 -29.64 -25.60 -16.19
N GLU A 514 -29.63 -24.61 -15.30
CA GLU A 514 -28.91 -23.34 -15.45
C GLU A 514 -27.67 -23.35 -14.54
N PRO A 515 -26.51 -23.78 -15.04
CA PRO A 515 -25.33 -24.00 -14.20
C PRO A 515 -24.73 -22.68 -13.72
N ILE A 516 -24.25 -22.67 -12.48
CA ILE A 516 -23.54 -21.54 -11.87
C ILE A 516 -22.04 -21.85 -11.88
N ILE A 517 -21.29 -21.17 -12.73
CA ILE A 517 -19.85 -21.38 -12.89
C ILE A 517 -19.11 -20.15 -12.37
N GLY A 518 -18.54 -20.24 -11.16
CA GLY A 518 -17.90 -19.12 -10.47
C GLY A 518 -18.81 -17.91 -10.24
N GLY A 519 -18.21 -16.76 -9.95
CA GLY A 519 -18.92 -15.49 -9.76
C GLY A 519 -19.45 -15.24 -8.35
N CYS A 520 -19.79 -13.98 -8.09
CA CYS A 520 -20.45 -13.50 -6.87
C CYS A 520 -21.76 -12.80 -7.23
N GLY A 521 -22.85 -13.12 -6.53
CA GLY A 521 -24.15 -12.46 -6.68
C GLY A 521 -24.67 -11.92 -5.36
N SER A 522 -25.15 -10.68 -5.34
CA SER A 522 -25.82 -10.10 -4.16
C SER A 522 -27.25 -10.59 -4.07
N VAL A 523 -27.76 -10.85 -2.87
CA VAL A 523 -29.13 -11.33 -2.64
C VAL A 523 -29.90 -10.39 -1.70
N ASP A 524 -31.22 -10.43 -1.79
CA ASP A 524 -32.14 -9.67 -0.93
C ASP A 524 -32.52 -10.41 0.38
N ILE A 525 -31.95 -11.60 0.61
CA ILE A 525 -32.16 -12.33 1.86
C ILE A 525 -31.44 -11.61 3.00
N TYR A 526 -32.20 -11.21 4.02
CA TYR A 526 -31.68 -10.44 5.14
C TYR A 526 -30.51 -11.13 5.85
N GLY A 527 -29.40 -10.40 5.97
CA GLY A 527 -28.20 -10.86 6.66
C GLY A 527 -27.32 -11.81 5.86
N ILE A 528 -27.49 -11.90 4.53
CA ILE A 528 -26.63 -12.74 3.66
C ILE A 528 -25.60 -11.91 2.90
N GLY A 529 -26.01 -10.77 2.33
CA GLY A 529 -25.15 -9.95 1.47
C GLY A 529 -24.94 -10.63 0.11
N SER A 530 -23.74 -11.13 -0.15
CA SER A 530 -23.40 -11.83 -1.40
C SER A 530 -23.14 -13.33 -1.21
N VAL A 531 -23.42 -14.10 -2.26
CA VAL A 531 -23.11 -15.52 -2.40
C VAL A 531 -22.07 -15.68 -3.50
N CYS A 532 -20.92 -16.28 -3.20
CA CYS A 532 -19.84 -16.47 -4.17
C CYS A 532 -19.46 -17.94 -4.35
N TYR A 533 -19.28 -18.32 -5.62
CA TYR A 533 -18.96 -19.67 -6.04
C TYR A 533 -17.47 -19.78 -6.40
N PRO A 534 -16.82 -20.89 -6.05
CA PRO A 534 -15.40 -21.11 -6.35
C PRO A 534 -15.15 -21.15 -7.87
N SER A 535 -14.08 -20.50 -8.32
CA SER A 535 -13.64 -20.48 -9.74
C SER A 535 -12.58 -21.55 -10.08
N TYR A 536 -12.36 -22.49 -9.17
CA TYR A 536 -11.40 -23.59 -9.30
C TYR A 536 -12.13 -24.92 -9.16
N GLN A 537 -11.51 -25.98 -9.71
CA GLN A 537 -12.10 -27.33 -9.75
C GLN A 537 -13.50 -27.35 -10.39
N ILE A 538 -13.71 -26.49 -11.39
CA ILE A 538 -14.96 -26.41 -12.17
C ILE A 538 -15.22 -27.76 -12.84
N ASN A 539 -16.49 -28.20 -12.83
CA ASN A 539 -16.97 -29.46 -13.37
C ASN A 539 -16.42 -30.70 -12.66
N SER A 540 -15.88 -30.55 -11.44
CA SER A 540 -15.50 -31.71 -10.62
C SER A 540 -16.71 -32.30 -9.90
N THR A 541 -16.75 -33.62 -9.78
CA THR A 541 -17.84 -34.35 -9.10
C THR A 541 -17.67 -34.44 -7.59
N GLY A 542 -16.53 -33.98 -7.08
CA GLY A 542 -16.19 -34.03 -5.66
C GLY A 542 -16.92 -32.95 -4.83
N PRO A 543 -16.65 -32.92 -3.52
CA PRO A 543 -17.16 -31.88 -2.63
C PRO A 543 -16.72 -30.48 -3.05
N GLY A 544 -17.46 -29.46 -2.61
CA GLY A 544 -17.11 -28.06 -2.85
C GLY A 544 -17.58 -27.14 -1.73
N VAL A 545 -17.00 -25.94 -1.69
CA VAL A 545 -17.27 -24.92 -0.67
C VAL A 545 -17.79 -23.65 -1.33
N ILE A 546 -18.99 -23.21 -0.93
CA ILE A 546 -19.56 -21.92 -1.34
C ILE A 546 -19.26 -20.89 -0.24
N LEU A 547 -18.87 -19.67 -0.61
CA LEU A 547 -19.00 -18.52 0.30
C LEU A 547 -20.46 -18.12 0.33
N ALA A 548 -21.21 -18.75 1.23
CA ALA A 548 -22.66 -18.70 1.26
C ALA A 548 -23.20 -17.38 1.82
N SER A 549 -22.37 -16.62 2.53
CA SER A 549 -22.65 -15.24 2.91
C SER A 549 -21.36 -14.45 2.94
N TYR A 550 -21.41 -13.26 2.35
CA TYR A 550 -20.43 -12.20 2.52
C TYR A 550 -21.20 -10.89 2.73
N SER A 551 -21.20 -10.41 3.96
CA SER A 551 -21.85 -9.17 4.37
C SER A 551 -20.80 -8.18 4.88
N SER A 552 -20.97 -6.90 4.57
CA SER A 552 -20.10 -5.80 5.03
C SER A 552 -20.90 -4.71 5.75
N GLY A 553 -20.20 -3.73 6.33
CA GLY A 553 -20.79 -2.54 6.95
C GLY A 553 -21.69 -2.82 8.15
N THR A 554 -22.75 -2.03 8.30
CA THR A 554 -23.72 -2.14 9.41
C THR A 554 -24.37 -3.52 9.52
N PRO A 555 -24.81 -4.18 8.43
CA PRO A 555 -25.29 -5.56 8.51
C PRO A 555 -24.26 -6.53 9.10
N ALA A 556 -22.99 -6.45 8.69
CA ALA A 556 -21.92 -7.32 9.21
C ALA A 556 -21.71 -7.15 10.72
N ARG A 557 -21.82 -5.92 11.23
CA ARG A 557 -21.75 -5.64 12.67
C ARG A 557 -22.86 -6.35 13.45
N SER A 558 -24.09 -6.28 12.96
CA SER A 558 -25.23 -7.00 13.56
C SER A 558 -25.04 -8.52 13.51
N LEU A 559 -24.50 -9.04 12.42
CA LEU A 559 -24.21 -10.47 12.26
C LEU A 559 -23.04 -10.96 13.15
N ALA A 560 -22.13 -10.07 13.54
CA ALA A 560 -21.03 -10.40 14.43
C ALA A 560 -21.52 -10.73 15.86
N ALA A 561 -22.60 -10.09 16.30
CA ALA A 561 -23.21 -10.32 17.61
C ALA A 561 -23.96 -11.67 17.74
N LEU A 562 -24.27 -12.34 16.63
CA LEU A 562 -24.92 -13.65 16.66
C LEU A 562 -23.94 -14.74 17.12
N SER A 563 -24.50 -15.79 17.75
CA SER A 563 -23.80 -17.06 17.91
C SER A 563 -23.40 -17.60 16.52
N THR A 564 -22.33 -18.39 16.48
CA THR A 564 -21.88 -18.97 15.21
C THR A 564 -22.95 -19.89 14.63
N GLU A 565 -23.59 -20.70 15.46
CA GLU A 565 -24.63 -21.64 15.09
C GLU A 565 -25.87 -20.94 14.52
N ASP A 566 -26.34 -19.86 15.15
CA ASP A 566 -27.51 -19.13 14.67
C ASP A 566 -27.24 -18.46 13.31
N HIS A 567 -26.06 -17.86 13.16
CA HIS A 567 -25.66 -17.23 11.89
C HIS A 567 -25.52 -18.28 10.78
N VAL A 568 -24.82 -19.39 11.04
CA VAL A 568 -24.66 -20.48 10.06
C VAL A 568 -26.01 -21.10 9.70
N ALA A 569 -26.88 -21.34 10.67
CA ALA A 569 -28.22 -21.87 10.41
C ALA A 569 -29.07 -20.92 9.56
N ARG A 570 -28.95 -19.60 9.77
CA ARG A 570 -29.56 -18.59 8.90
C ARG A 570 -29.02 -18.69 7.47
N VAL A 571 -27.71 -18.77 7.30
CA VAL A 571 -27.07 -18.88 5.99
C VAL A 571 -27.48 -20.18 5.28
N GLN A 572 -27.56 -21.30 5.99
CA GLN A 572 -28.02 -22.55 5.41
C GLN A 572 -29.48 -22.48 4.94
N ARG A 573 -30.39 -21.85 5.71
CA ARG A 573 -31.77 -21.61 5.26
C ARG A 573 -31.83 -20.72 4.01
N ALA A 574 -30.97 -19.70 3.95
CA ALA A 574 -30.86 -18.87 2.77
C ALA A 574 -30.37 -19.65 1.54
N MET A 575 -29.43 -20.58 1.70
CA MET A 575 -28.99 -21.45 0.59
C MET A 575 -30.11 -22.36 0.07
N VAL A 576 -31.03 -22.79 0.93
CA VAL A 576 -32.26 -23.50 0.52
C VAL A 576 -33.20 -22.58 -0.26
N GLU A 577 -33.33 -21.32 0.12
CA GLU A 577 -34.12 -20.35 -0.65
C GLU A 577 -33.50 -20.05 -2.04
N VAL A 578 -32.17 -19.98 -2.10
CA VAL A 578 -31.43 -19.74 -3.35
C VAL A 578 -31.48 -20.96 -4.28
N HIS A 579 -31.23 -22.16 -3.74
CA HIS A 579 -30.99 -23.36 -4.56
C HIS A 579 -32.09 -24.44 -4.49
N GLY A 580 -33.08 -24.29 -3.60
CA GLY A 580 -34.05 -25.32 -3.26
C GLY A 580 -33.51 -26.39 -2.31
N ASP A 581 -34.32 -27.44 -2.11
CA ASP A 581 -34.07 -28.51 -1.12
C ASP A 581 -32.74 -29.24 -1.31
N ILE A 582 -32.19 -29.25 -2.53
CA ILE A 582 -30.87 -29.84 -2.81
C ILE A 582 -29.77 -29.23 -1.94
N ALA A 583 -29.85 -27.94 -1.58
CA ALA A 583 -28.88 -27.35 -0.66
C ALA A 583 -28.96 -27.97 0.75
N ALA A 584 -30.13 -28.35 1.23
CA ALA A 584 -30.27 -29.06 2.50
C ALA A 584 -29.72 -30.49 2.39
N GLU A 585 -30.04 -31.20 1.31
CA GLU A 585 -29.60 -32.59 1.09
C GLU A 585 -28.08 -32.72 0.95
N GLN A 586 -27.46 -31.75 0.27
CA GLN A 586 -26.03 -31.76 -0.04
C GLN A 586 -25.17 -31.16 1.07
N PHE A 587 -25.73 -30.39 2.01
CA PHE A 587 -24.94 -29.78 3.08
C PHE A 587 -24.31 -30.85 3.97
N THR A 588 -22.99 -30.73 4.19
CA THR A 588 -22.23 -31.72 4.96
C THR A 588 -22.24 -31.49 6.46
N GLY A 589 -22.76 -30.33 6.90
CA GLY A 589 -22.59 -29.85 8.28
C GLY A 589 -21.28 -29.11 8.53
N ALA A 590 -20.30 -29.17 7.62
CA ALA A 590 -19.04 -28.45 7.77
C ALA A 590 -19.18 -27.00 7.26
N PHE A 591 -18.74 -26.05 8.09
CA PHE A 591 -18.80 -24.62 7.83
C PHE A 591 -17.61 -23.89 8.45
N GLU A 592 -17.37 -22.67 8.00
CA GLU A 592 -16.44 -21.72 8.61
C GLU A 592 -17.07 -20.32 8.65
N ARG A 593 -16.87 -19.61 9.76
CA ARG A 593 -17.35 -18.25 9.97
C ARG A 593 -16.20 -17.35 10.42
N GLN A 594 -16.09 -16.17 9.79
CA GLN A 594 -15.15 -15.13 10.20
C GLN A 594 -15.87 -13.78 10.17
N CYS A 595 -16.03 -13.15 11.33
CA CYS A 595 -16.42 -11.74 11.42
C CYS A 595 -15.22 -10.93 11.90
N TRP A 596 -14.84 -9.89 11.16
CA TRP A 596 -13.61 -9.13 11.42
C TRP A 596 -13.75 -8.11 12.56
N GLU A 597 -14.97 -7.70 12.93
CA GLU A 597 -15.24 -6.75 14.04
C GLU A 597 -14.74 -7.30 15.37
N VAL A 598 -14.94 -8.61 15.57
CA VAL A 598 -14.59 -9.31 16.81
C VAL A 598 -13.30 -10.12 16.67
N ASP A 599 -12.54 -9.93 15.59
CA ASP A 599 -11.22 -10.55 15.46
C ASP A 599 -10.25 -9.91 16.46
N GLU A 600 -9.67 -10.75 17.32
CA GLU A 600 -8.80 -10.33 18.41
C GLU A 600 -7.59 -9.52 17.93
N HIS A 601 -7.09 -9.79 16.72
CA HIS A 601 -5.85 -9.21 16.20
C HIS A 601 -6.10 -8.03 15.25
N GLN A 602 -7.32 -7.87 14.74
CA GLN A 602 -7.64 -6.85 13.73
C GLN A 602 -8.72 -5.83 14.17
N ALA A 603 -9.81 -6.26 14.82
CA ALA A 603 -10.97 -5.40 15.15
C ALA A 603 -11.43 -4.50 13.99
N GLY A 604 -11.61 -5.08 12.81
CA GLY A 604 -11.79 -4.35 11.56
C GLY A 604 -11.47 -5.20 10.34
N ALA A 605 -12.27 -5.06 9.29
CA ALA A 605 -12.02 -5.72 8.01
C ALA A 605 -11.03 -4.91 7.15
N TRP A 606 -11.26 -3.62 6.95
CA TRP A 606 -10.38 -2.68 6.23
C TRP A 606 -10.55 -1.27 6.80
N ALA A 607 -9.55 -0.40 6.59
CA ALA A 607 -9.73 1.02 6.86
C ALA A 607 -10.80 1.59 5.92
N ASP A 608 -11.67 2.41 6.46
CA ASP A 608 -12.84 2.93 5.74
C ASP A 608 -13.04 4.38 6.19
N PRO A 609 -12.17 5.30 5.76
CA PRO A 609 -12.11 6.64 6.34
C PRO A 609 -13.45 7.36 6.18
N LEU A 610 -13.95 7.95 7.27
CA LEU A 610 -15.11 8.82 7.18
C LEU A 610 -14.80 10.07 6.35
N LEU A 611 -15.84 10.80 5.94
CA LEU A 611 -15.71 12.05 5.21
C LEU A 611 -14.59 12.96 5.76
N GLY A 612 -13.66 13.36 4.88
CA GLY A 612 -12.50 14.20 5.19
C GLY A 612 -11.35 13.52 5.94
N GLN A 613 -11.50 12.29 6.48
CA GLN A 613 -10.44 11.64 7.26
C GLN A 613 -9.21 11.29 6.41
N GLN A 614 -9.41 10.77 5.19
CA GLN A 614 -8.30 10.38 4.33
C GLN A 614 -7.41 11.58 3.99
N ASP A 615 -7.99 12.62 3.37
CA ASP A 615 -7.28 13.86 3.01
C ASP A 615 -6.60 14.51 4.24
N LEU A 616 -7.30 14.53 5.39
CA LEU A 616 -6.74 15.08 6.63
C LEU A 616 -5.54 14.28 7.16
N TYR A 617 -5.63 12.93 7.20
CA TYR A 617 -4.66 12.10 7.92
C TYR A 617 -3.51 11.60 7.06
N LEU A 618 -3.67 11.49 5.74
CA LEU A 618 -2.63 11.02 4.82
C LEU A 618 -1.28 11.75 5.04
N PRO A 619 -1.24 13.09 5.26
CA PRO A 619 0.00 13.80 5.56
C PRO A 619 0.73 13.38 6.83
N ALA A 620 0.05 12.78 7.80
CA ALA A 620 0.70 12.28 9.01
C ALA A 620 1.50 11.00 8.74
N TYR A 621 1.13 10.23 7.72
CA TYR A 621 1.71 8.90 7.49
C TYR A 621 3.06 8.92 6.80
N TYR A 622 3.44 10.01 6.13
CA TYR A 622 4.76 10.16 5.49
C TYR A 622 5.73 10.97 6.36
N LYS A 623 5.55 10.93 7.68
CA LYS A 623 6.45 11.52 8.67
C LYS A 623 6.92 10.45 9.62
N THR A 624 8.21 10.42 9.94
CA THR A 624 8.70 9.64 11.07
C THR A 624 8.57 10.49 12.31
N GLU A 625 7.85 9.99 13.29
CA GLU A 625 7.70 10.64 14.58
C GLU A 625 8.21 9.72 15.68
N ALA A 626 9.10 10.22 16.55
CA ALA A 626 9.67 9.44 17.65
C ALA A 626 10.24 8.08 17.18
N ASN A 627 11.01 8.11 16.08
CA ASN A 627 11.57 6.94 15.38
C ASN A 627 10.55 5.83 15.08
N THR A 628 9.28 6.19 14.94
CA THR A 628 8.18 5.28 14.63
C THR A 628 7.62 5.61 13.24
N ILE A 629 7.39 4.57 12.44
CA ILE A 629 6.83 4.65 11.08
C ILE A 629 5.63 3.72 11.00
N PHE A 630 4.46 4.26 10.68
CA PHE A 630 3.24 3.46 10.51
C PHE A 630 3.08 3.03 9.05
N ILE A 631 2.80 1.75 8.82
CA ILE A 631 2.58 1.16 7.48
C ILE A 631 1.37 0.22 7.49
N GLY A 632 0.92 -0.19 6.31
CA GLY A 632 -0.27 -1.02 6.13
C GLY A 632 -1.32 -0.30 5.30
N GLU A 633 -2.32 -1.04 4.81
CA GLU A 633 -3.32 -0.48 3.87
C GLU A 633 -4.06 0.76 4.40
N HIS A 634 -4.21 0.86 5.73
CA HIS A 634 -4.83 2.02 6.39
C HIS A 634 -4.02 3.32 6.29
N THR A 635 -2.78 3.23 5.81
CA THR A 635 -1.87 4.35 5.54
C THR A 635 -1.63 4.59 4.04
N SER A 636 -2.45 3.97 3.18
CA SER A 636 -2.50 4.20 1.73
C SER A 636 -3.90 4.77 1.37
N TYR A 637 -4.27 4.83 0.09
CA TYR A 637 -5.48 5.53 -0.38
C TYR A 637 -6.44 4.66 -1.21
N THR A 638 -6.10 3.40 -1.53
CA THR A 638 -7.04 2.41 -2.10
C THR A 638 -7.29 1.30 -1.09
N HIS A 639 -8.09 1.58 -0.06
CA HIS A 639 -8.25 0.68 1.08
C HIS A 639 -8.79 -0.71 0.71
N ALA A 640 -8.66 -1.68 1.63
CA ALA A 640 -9.11 -3.08 1.46
C ALA A 640 -8.31 -3.98 0.48
N TRP A 641 -7.28 -3.46 -0.19
CA TRP A 641 -6.49 -4.22 -1.17
C TRP A 641 -5.08 -4.61 -0.67
N ILE A 642 -4.57 -5.76 -1.14
CA ILE A 642 -3.20 -6.20 -0.81
C ILE A 642 -2.17 -5.21 -1.37
N TYR A 643 -2.41 -4.67 -2.57
CA TYR A 643 -1.54 -3.66 -3.19
C TYR A 643 -1.24 -2.51 -2.22
N SER A 644 -2.24 -1.97 -1.53
CA SER A 644 -2.12 -0.81 -0.64
C SER A 644 -1.30 -1.12 0.62
N ALA A 645 -1.31 -2.38 1.07
CA ALA A 645 -0.40 -2.85 2.11
C ALA A 645 1.05 -2.95 1.59
N LEU A 646 1.26 -3.33 0.34
CA LEU A 646 2.60 -3.40 -0.26
C LEU A 646 3.14 -1.99 -0.57
N ASP A 647 2.31 -1.14 -1.16
CA ASP A 647 2.61 0.28 -1.45
C ASP A 647 3.06 1.02 -0.17
N SER A 648 2.27 0.92 0.91
CA SER A 648 2.64 1.53 2.18
C SER A 648 3.93 0.96 2.79
N ALA A 649 4.27 -0.31 2.54
CA ALA A 649 5.55 -0.89 2.98
C ALA A 649 6.75 -0.37 2.19
N VAL A 650 6.57 -0.13 0.88
CA VAL A 650 7.58 0.51 0.04
C VAL A 650 7.80 1.96 0.48
N ARG A 651 6.71 2.72 0.70
CA ARG A 651 6.76 4.08 1.26
C ARG A 651 7.47 4.11 2.62
N GLY A 652 7.03 3.29 3.57
CA GLY A 652 7.57 3.31 4.94
C GLY A 652 9.03 2.86 5.02
N THR A 653 9.43 1.86 4.21
CA THR A 653 10.84 1.47 4.13
C THR A 653 11.68 2.58 3.50
N THR A 654 11.21 3.22 2.44
CA THR A 654 11.87 4.38 1.81
C THR A 654 12.07 5.52 2.81
N GLN A 655 11.03 5.84 3.59
CA GLN A 655 11.09 6.84 4.65
C GLN A 655 12.14 6.50 5.71
N LEU A 656 12.17 5.24 6.18
CA LEU A 656 13.17 4.75 7.13
C LEU A 656 14.59 4.90 6.59
N LEU A 657 14.81 4.47 5.35
CA LEU A 657 16.12 4.56 4.72
C LEU A 657 16.59 6.00 4.57
N LEU A 658 15.70 6.90 4.19
CA LEU A 658 16.05 8.33 4.07
C LEU A 658 16.32 8.96 5.44
N ASP A 659 15.59 8.56 6.48
CA ASP A 659 15.90 8.92 7.86
C ASP A 659 17.29 8.50 8.33
N MET A 660 17.76 7.37 7.81
CA MET A 660 19.08 6.82 8.05
C MET A 660 20.13 7.40 7.09
N GLY A 661 19.74 8.23 6.12
CA GLY A 661 20.64 8.75 5.07
C GLY A 661 21.03 7.73 3.99
N LEU A 662 20.28 6.66 3.86
CA LEU A 662 20.50 5.57 2.90
C LEU A 662 19.80 5.86 1.55
N VAL A 663 20.21 6.93 0.88
CA VAL A 663 19.50 7.47 -0.30
C VAL A 663 19.54 6.55 -1.52
N ASP A 664 20.65 5.83 -1.75
CA ASP A 664 20.76 4.94 -2.92
C ASP A 664 19.92 3.69 -2.71
N GLU A 665 19.87 3.16 -1.49
CA GLU A 665 19.01 2.05 -1.10
C GLU A 665 17.53 2.42 -1.23
N ALA A 666 17.18 3.64 -0.80
CA ALA A 666 15.83 4.18 -0.98
C ALA A 666 15.45 4.25 -2.47
N LYS A 667 16.35 4.77 -3.32
CA LYS A 667 16.14 4.79 -4.77
C LYS A 667 16.01 3.40 -5.36
N GLN A 668 16.87 2.45 -4.97
CA GLN A 668 16.82 1.07 -5.42
C GLN A 668 15.45 0.43 -5.11
N ILE A 669 14.95 0.60 -3.89
CA ILE A 669 13.63 0.08 -3.49
C ILE A 669 12.51 0.70 -4.32
N VAL A 670 12.52 2.03 -4.48
CA VAL A 670 11.51 2.74 -5.26
C VAL A 670 11.54 2.30 -6.73
N GLU A 671 12.72 2.23 -7.35
CA GLU A 671 12.89 1.80 -8.74
C GLU A 671 12.44 0.35 -8.97
N GLU A 672 12.69 -0.54 -8.01
CA GLU A 672 12.31 -1.94 -8.11
C GLU A 672 10.81 -2.18 -7.87
N TRP A 673 10.23 -1.49 -6.88
CA TRP A 673 8.89 -1.81 -6.37
C TRP A 673 7.82 -0.77 -6.72
N MET A 674 8.16 0.53 -6.76
CA MET A 674 7.20 1.57 -7.13
C MET A 674 7.15 1.72 -8.65
N GLY A 675 6.25 0.96 -9.27
CA GLY A 675 5.65 1.39 -10.54
C GLY A 675 6.63 1.58 -11.70
N ARG A 676 7.60 0.68 -11.90
CA ARG A 676 8.37 0.63 -13.18
C ARG A 676 7.47 0.55 -14.44
N TRP A 677 6.19 0.25 -14.26
CA TRP A 677 5.13 0.18 -15.27
C TRP A 677 4.10 1.32 -15.19
N ILE A 678 4.23 2.24 -14.22
CA ILE A 678 3.39 3.43 -14.06
C ILE A 678 4.27 4.62 -14.47
N SER A 679 3.92 5.29 -15.56
CA SER A 679 4.61 6.54 -15.91
C SER A 679 4.31 7.57 -14.84
N LEU A 680 5.38 7.99 -14.16
CA LEU A 680 5.36 9.01 -13.12
C LEU A 680 5.22 10.41 -13.70
#